data_AF-A0A1Y3EX32-F1
#
_entry.id   AF-A0A1Y3EX32-F1
#
_cell.length_a   1.000
_cell.length_b   1.000
_cell.length_c   1.000
_cell.angle_alpha   90.00
_cell.angle_beta   90.00
_cell.angle_gamma   90.00
#
_symmetry.space_group_name_H-M   'P 1'
#
loop_
_entity.id
_entity.type
_entity.pdbx_description
1 polymer ?
#
loop_
_entity_poly.entity_id
_entity_poly.type
_entity_poly.pdbx_seq_one_letter_code
_entity_poly.pdbx_strand_id
1 'polypeptide(L)'
;MSMNFINHQSAAALGKNVTNVLRYSVRMEEQEKRGFAVLVGSSHPELALLIINRLPARLFEMRVYHQSNRETMLEMKESVRGKEIFIIQTATHNVNDDIMELLIMIYACKTASARRITVVMPYLPYTKCQNREKRTPIVSKLLANMITKAGASRVITLDLCRPEVQGFYSIPVDNVRASWFLAERIRERISDYKNAIVIAKNPTVMPKASSLAEKLGLILGVIHGEMEPLEEEEQSLTNSIATSSSNSSGSSDSLSKQQLPHHQVPLTLIGDVGGRIAILVDYVIDYVESFIRSAEVLKRRGAYKIYVVATHAIFGHNAPLLLENSVIDTVFVTNSIPHELQKLQCHKIETIDVSPILSEAIRRSMLPVKPALKENCKKLTKLLKGYSTTTFKDGLQANIHSLAWNYDGTRLASGGNDKNVCSFILNDNSELVREHTFRGHSHQVDQVCWHRSSADLIASASGDKTVRVWDVRSRKCVATVDTKGENIYLDWSPDGSTIAVGNKEDLISFIETRTFSVVTTEQFSIETNQFRWNNTNSLFFICNGNGQIIVLSWPNLERLSVIQAHPSTILCIEFDLSGEYFAIGGLDALISLWDARNLICLRTFERLDWPVQTISFSHDSALLASGSEDLFVDIAHVETGDENFTCPFSGGSVAELPCEYPTFTLAWHPKVHLLAYAGDEKARTFYERDRVDRETGSIGLFGVGLNKV
;
A
#
# COMPACT_ATOMS: atom_id res chain seq x y z
N MET A 1 -19.92 -43.33 -40.26
CA MET A 1 -18.95 -42.88 -41.29
C MET A 1 -18.74 -41.40 -41.02
N SER A 2 -17.60 -40.86 -40.58
CA SER A 2 -16.17 -41.19 -40.68
C SER A 2 -15.44 -40.57 -39.46
N MET A 3 -14.80 -41.39 -38.63
CA MET A 3 -13.34 -41.46 -38.41
C MET A 3 -12.61 -40.23 -37.83
N ASN A 4 -12.26 -40.36 -36.54
CA ASN A 4 -10.95 -40.14 -35.91
C ASN A 4 -9.81 -39.58 -36.77
N PHE A 5 -9.13 -38.53 -36.29
CA PHE A 5 -7.66 -38.39 -36.20
C PHE A 5 -7.29 -37.03 -35.60
N ILE A 6 -6.92 -36.93 -34.30
CA ILE A 6 -5.92 -35.97 -33.80
C ILE A 6 -5.15 -36.58 -32.60
N ASN A 7 -3.95 -37.06 -32.92
CA ASN A 7 -2.66 -37.07 -32.21
C ASN A 7 -2.55 -37.15 -30.66
N HIS A 8 -1.79 -38.17 -30.28
CA HIS A 8 -1.32 -38.61 -28.95
C HIS A 8 -0.24 -37.72 -28.27
N GLN A 9 -0.23 -36.40 -28.46
CA GLN A 9 0.78 -35.50 -27.86
C GLN A 9 0.26 -34.56 -26.74
N SER A 10 -1.00 -34.63 -26.33
CA SER A 10 -1.54 -33.73 -25.28
C SER A 10 -1.57 -34.31 -23.85
N ALA A 11 -1.15 -35.57 -23.64
CA ALA A 11 -1.25 -36.23 -22.33
C ALA A 11 -0.26 -35.69 -21.27
N ALA A 12 0.81 -34.98 -21.66
CA ALA A 12 1.76 -34.38 -20.72
C ALA A 12 1.31 -33.01 -20.17
N ALA A 13 0.36 -32.34 -20.83
CA ALA A 13 -0.18 -31.04 -20.39
C ALA A 13 -1.32 -31.18 -19.37
N LEU A 14 -1.98 -32.34 -19.30
CA LEU A 14 -3.06 -32.60 -18.34
C LEU A 14 -2.56 -32.93 -16.92
N GLY A 15 -1.31 -33.38 -16.75
CA GLY A 15 -0.74 -33.67 -15.43
C GLY A 15 -0.52 -32.44 -14.54
N LYS A 16 -0.36 -31.24 -15.14
CA LYS A 16 -0.21 -29.97 -14.40
C LYS A 16 -1.55 -29.33 -14.00
N ASN A 17 -2.65 -29.72 -14.65
CA ASN A 17 -3.98 -29.24 -14.30
C ASN A 17 -4.60 -30.04 -13.15
N VAL A 18 -4.30 -31.33 -13.04
CA VAL A 18 -4.85 -32.17 -11.95
C VAL A 18 -4.25 -31.78 -10.58
N THR A 19 -2.99 -31.38 -10.51
CA THR A 19 -2.36 -30.89 -9.26
C THR A 19 -2.83 -29.50 -8.85
N ASN A 20 -3.11 -28.61 -9.81
CA ASN A 20 -3.72 -27.31 -9.53
C ASN A 20 -5.19 -27.46 -9.10
N VAL A 21 -5.97 -28.34 -9.76
CA VAL A 21 -7.36 -28.62 -9.38
C VAL A 21 -7.45 -29.27 -8.00
N LEU A 22 -6.54 -30.20 -7.67
CA LEU A 22 -6.48 -30.81 -6.33
C LEU A 22 -6.00 -29.84 -5.24
N ARG A 23 -5.07 -28.92 -5.55
CA ARG A 23 -4.69 -27.83 -4.61
C ARG A 23 -5.80 -26.81 -4.40
N TYR A 24 -6.60 -26.53 -5.44
CA TYR A 24 -7.79 -25.67 -5.33
C TYR A 24 -8.93 -26.35 -4.56
N SER A 25 -9.15 -27.66 -4.74
CA SER A 25 -10.21 -28.39 -4.03
C SER A 25 -9.89 -28.61 -2.55
N VAL A 26 -8.62 -28.88 -2.20
CA VAL A 26 -8.20 -28.99 -0.79
C VAL A 26 -8.28 -27.62 -0.07
N ARG A 27 -8.00 -26.51 -0.78
CA ARG A 27 -8.24 -25.15 -0.25
C ARG A 27 -9.72 -24.89 0.01
N MET A 28 -10.65 -25.39 -0.81
CA MET A 28 -12.09 -25.18 -0.64
C MET A 28 -12.63 -25.87 0.63
N GLU A 29 -12.15 -27.07 0.97
CA GLU A 29 -12.56 -27.80 2.19
C GLU A 29 -12.01 -27.17 3.49
N GLU A 30 -10.82 -26.57 3.47
CA GLU A 30 -10.31 -25.77 4.59
C GLU A 30 -10.96 -24.36 4.68
N GLN A 31 -11.46 -23.83 3.56
CA GLN A 31 -12.10 -22.51 3.46
C GLN A 31 -13.54 -22.49 4.00
N GLU A 32 -14.28 -23.61 3.93
CA GLU A 32 -15.57 -23.76 4.61
C GLU A 32 -15.44 -23.50 6.13
N LYS A 33 -14.27 -23.75 6.72
CA LYS A 33 -13.98 -23.49 8.13
C LYS A 33 -13.64 -22.03 8.45
N ARG A 34 -13.30 -21.19 7.46
CA ARG A 34 -12.84 -19.79 7.69
C ARG A 34 -13.97 -18.75 7.76
N GLY A 35 -15.19 -19.09 7.35
CA GLY A 35 -16.37 -18.28 7.65
C GLY A 35 -16.47 -16.95 6.89
N PHE A 36 -15.88 -16.81 5.69
CA PHE A 36 -16.06 -15.63 4.82
C PHE A 36 -16.89 -15.99 3.58
N ALA A 37 -17.65 -15.03 3.05
CA ALA A 37 -18.44 -15.18 1.82
C ALA A 37 -18.45 -13.89 1.00
N VAL A 38 -18.48 -14.02 -0.33
CA VAL A 38 -18.60 -12.88 -1.25
C VAL A 38 -19.94 -12.98 -1.98
N LEU A 39 -20.69 -11.88 -1.96
CA LEU A 39 -21.93 -11.66 -2.69
C LEU A 39 -21.71 -10.55 -3.71
N VAL A 40 -22.40 -10.65 -4.85
CA VAL A 40 -22.25 -9.72 -5.98
C VAL A 40 -23.62 -9.23 -6.38
N GLY A 41 -23.76 -7.91 -6.52
CA GLY A 41 -24.97 -7.30 -7.05
C GLY A 41 -24.96 -7.24 -8.58
N SER A 42 -26.06 -6.78 -9.16
CA SER A 42 -26.29 -6.86 -10.60
C SER A 42 -25.53 -5.83 -11.45
N SER A 43 -24.94 -4.80 -10.83
CA SER A 43 -24.51 -3.61 -11.56
C SER A 43 -23.16 -3.74 -12.28
N HIS A 44 -22.24 -4.56 -11.77
CA HIS A 44 -20.94 -4.81 -12.41
C HIS A 44 -20.38 -6.20 -12.11
N PRO A 45 -20.97 -7.25 -12.70
CA PRO A 45 -20.56 -8.63 -12.45
C PRO A 45 -19.15 -8.94 -12.97
N GLU A 46 -18.68 -8.26 -14.02
CA GLU A 46 -17.36 -8.49 -14.59
C GLU A 46 -16.24 -8.12 -13.63
N LEU A 47 -16.28 -6.90 -13.04
CA LEU A 47 -15.30 -6.49 -12.03
C LEU A 47 -15.35 -7.40 -10.81
N ALA A 48 -16.54 -7.79 -10.37
CA ALA A 48 -16.69 -8.69 -9.25
C ALA A 48 -16.03 -10.06 -9.51
N LEU A 49 -16.18 -10.63 -10.70
CA LEU A 49 -15.52 -11.88 -11.09
C LEU A 49 -13.98 -11.72 -11.12
N LEU A 50 -13.48 -10.60 -11.64
CA LEU A 50 -12.04 -10.30 -11.62
C LEU A 50 -11.48 -10.22 -10.19
N ILE A 51 -12.23 -9.63 -9.26
CA ILE A 51 -11.87 -9.57 -7.84
C ILE A 51 -11.89 -10.98 -7.23
N ILE A 52 -12.96 -11.75 -7.46
CA ILE A 52 -13.12 -13.11 -6.90
C ILE A 52 -12.03 -14.05 -7.38
N ASN A 53 -11.64 -13.99 -8.66
CA ASN A 53 -10.57 -14.81 -9.22
C ASN A 53 -9.20 -14.57 -8.54
N ARG A 54 -9.01 -13.41 -7.91
CA ARG A 54 -7.80 -13.05 -7.16
C ARG A 54 -7.90 -13.34 -5.66
N LEU A 55 -9.10 -13.61 -5.16
CA LEU A 55 -9.36 -13.91 -3.76
C LEU A 55 -9.42 -15.42 -3.52
N PRO A 56 -8.95 -15.90 -2.36
CA PRO A 56 -9.20 -17.27 -1.92
C PRO A 56 -10.63 -17.41 -1.35
N ALA A 57 -11.64 -16.97 -2.09
CA ALA A 57 -13.05 -16.94 -1.63
C ALA A 57 -14.02 -17.44 -2.70
N ARG A 58 -15.09 -18.09 -2.25
CA ARG A 58 -16.19 -18.58 -3.10
C ARG A 58 -17.29 -17.51 -3.23
N LEU A 59 -17.81 -17.37 -4.45
CA LEU A 59 -19.04 -16.63 -4.74
C LEU A 59 -20.24 -17.38 -4.17
N PHE A 60 -21.03 -16.70 -3.34
CA PHE A 60 -22.27 -17.27 -2.80
C PHE A 60 -23.40 -17.12 -3.80
N GLU A 61 -24.18 -18.19 -3.94
CA GLU A 61 -25.33 -18.17 -4.83
C GLU A 61 -26.47 -17.33 -4.23
N MET A 62 -26.84 -16.30 -4.99
CA MET A 62 -27.91 -15.37 -4.66
C MET A 62 -28.62 -14.99 -5.95
N ARG A 63 -29.95 -14.88 -5.88
CA ARG A 63 -30.76 -14.43 -7.02
C ARG A 63 -31.38 -13.07 -6.70
N VAL A 64 -31.05 -12.07 -7.51
CA VAL A 64 -31.72 -10.76 -7.50
C VAL A 64 -32.56 -10.65 -8.78
N TYR A 65 -33.80 -10.19 -8.65
CA TYR A 65 -34.70 -10.00 -9.77
C TYR A 65 -35.69 -8.87 -9.49
N HIS A 66 -36.24 -8.27 -10.55
CA HIS A 66 -37.26 -7.25 -10.44
C HIS A 66 -38.63 -7.84 -10.76
N GLN A 67 -39.64 -7.50 -9.95
CA GLN A 67 -41.03 -7.83 -10.25
C GLN A 67 -41.58 -6.92 -11.37
N SER A 68 -42.77 -7.23 -11.88
CA SER A 68 -43.43 -6.45 -12.93
C SER A 68 -43.71 -4.99 -12.52
N ASN A 69 -43.81 -4.70 -11.21
CA ASN A 69 -43.96 -3.37 -10.64
C ASN A 69 -42.62 -2.65 -10.39
N ARG A 70 -41.48 -3.23 -10.84
CA ARG A 70 -40.11 -2.76 -10.61
C ARG A 70 -39.58 -2.85 -9.18
N GLU A 71 -40.27 -3.54 -8.27
CA GLU A 71 -39.71 -3.82 -6.95
C GLU A 71 -38.56 -4.84 -7.05
N THR A 72 -37.43 -4.53 -6.39
CA THR A 72 -36.27 -5.44 -6.31
C THR A 72 -36.52 -6.52 -5.28
N MET A 73 -36.38 -7.78 -5.70
CA MET A 73 -36.52 -8.97 -4.85
C MET A 73 -35.20 -9.71 -4.76
N LEU A 74 -34.93 -10.30 -3.59
CA LEU A 74 -33.72 -11.04 -3.31
C LEU A 74 -34.03 -12.40 -2.70
N GLU A 75 -33.41 -13.45 -3.22
CA GLU A 75 -33.49 -14.81 -2.72
C GLU A 75 -32.09 -15.35 -2.41
N MET A 76 -31.81 -15.59 -1.13
CA MET A 76 -30.56 -16.22 -0.67
C MET A 76 -30.65 -17.74 -0.82
N LYS A 77 -29.74 -18.36 -1.57
CA LYS A 77 -29.70 -19.83 -1.73
C LYS A 77 -28.83 -20.53 -0.68
N GLU A 78 -27.89 -19.80 -0.09
CA GLU A 78 -26.93 -20.32 0.89
C GLU A 78 -27.01 -19.60 2.24
N SER A 79 -26.63 -20.29 3.32
CA SER A 79 -26.62 -19.72 4.68
C SER A 79 -25.38 -18.84 4.94
N VAL A 80 -25.65 -17.60 5.36
CA VAL A 80 -24.66 -16.57 5.73
C VAL A 80 -24.48 -16.40 7.25
N ARG A 81 -25.13 -17.25 8.06
CA ARG A 81 -25.13 -17.14 9.53
C ARG A 81 -23.71 -17.27 10.11
N GLY A 82 -23.33 -16.30 10.94
CA GLY A 82 -22.03 -16.27 11.62
C GLY A 82 -20.83 -16.02 10.69
N LYS A 83 -21.08 -15.83 9.39
CA LYS A 83 -20.04 -15.56 8.39
C LYS A 83 -19.78 -14.07 8.25
N GLU A 84 -18.59 -13.74 7.81
CA GLU A 84 -18.23 -12.40 7.37
C GLU A 84 -18.48 -12.26 5.87
N ILE A 85 -19.29 -11.27 5.50
CA ILE A 85 -19.85 -11.13 4.17
C ILE A 85 -19.23 -9.91 3.50
N PHE A 86 -18.79 -10.07 2.26
CA PHE A 86 -18.38 -8.98 1.38
C PHE A 86 -19.42 -8.82 0.28
N ILE A 87 -20.04 -7.66 0.17
CA ILE A 87 -20.99 -7.35 -0.90
C ILE A 87 -20.29 -6.45 -1.91
N ILE A 88 -20.04 -6.94 -3.12
CA ILE A 88 -19.48 -6.15 -4.20
C ILE A 88 -20.62 -5.61 -5.05
N GLN A 89 -20.77 -4.30 -5.08
CA GLN A 89 -21.77 -3.61 -5.90
C GLN A 89 -21.23 -2.24 -6.29
N THR A 90 -21.47 -1.80 -7.51
CA THR A 90 -21.24 -0.41 -7.90
C THR A 90 -22.57 0.28 -8.24
N ALA A 91 -22.55 1.58 -8.50
CA ALA A 91 -23.71 2.29 -9.00
C ALA A 91 -23.47 2.66 -10.46
N THR A 92 -24.35 2.22 -11.34
CA THR A 92 -24.26 2.44 -12.79
C THR A 92 -25.34 3.43 -13.24
N HIS A 93 -25.91 3.26 -14.43
CA HIS A 93 -26.91 4.15 -14.99
C HIS A 93 -28.23 4.17 -14.19
N ASN A 94 -28.62 3.03 -13.61
CA ASN A 94 -29.82 2.93 -12.76
C ASN A 94 -29.46 3.04 -11.27
N VAL A 95 -28.84 4.17 -10.91
CA VAL A 95 -28.26 4.41 -9.58
C VAL A 95 -29.20 4.08 -8.41
N ASN A 96 -30.49 4.39 -8.53
CA ASN A 96 -31.46 4.18 -7.45
C ASN A 96 -31.77 2.69 -7.24
N ASP A 97 -31.91 1.94 -8.34
CA ASP A 97 -32.20 0.51 -8.29
C ASP A 97 -30.97 -0.24 -7.76
N ASP A 98 -29.77 0.14 -8.20
CA ASP A 98 -28.50 -0.43 -7.71
C ASP A 98 -28.31 -0.21 -6.20
N ILE A 99 -28.70 0.98 -5.70
CA ILE A 99 -28.68 1.31 -4.27
C ILE A 99 -29.72 0.50 -3.51
N MET A 100 -30.94 0.40 -4.02
CA MET A 100 -31.99 -0.39 -3.37
C MET A 100 -31.63 -1.87 -3.31
N GLU A 101 -31.08 -2.42 -4.39
CA GLU A 101 -30.51 -3.76 -4.42
C GLU A 101 -29.45 -3.94 -3.33
N LEU A 102 -28.47 -3.03 -3.23
CA LEU A 102 -27.43 -3.06 -2.21
C LEU A 102 -28.01 -3.06 -0.79
N LEU A 103 -28.96 -2.15 -0.52
CA LEU A 103 -29.58 -2.03 0.80
C LEU A 103 -30.35 -3.29 1.18
N ILE A 104 -31.07 -3.90 0.22
CA ILE A 104 -31.79 -5.17 0.43
C ILE A 104 -30.79 -6.32 0.68
N MET A 105 -29.69 -6.39 -0.07
CA MET A 105 -28.63 -7.39 0.15
C MET A 105 -28.01 -7.28 1.55
N ILE A 106 -27.66 -6.06 1.98
CA ILE A 106 -27.10 -5.81 3.32
C ILE A 106 -28.12 -6.23 4.39
N TYR A 107 -29.38 -5.81 4.23
CA TYR A 107 -30.42 -6.09 5.21
C TYR A 107 -30.73 -7.59 5.30
N ALA A 108 -30.81 -8.29 4.17
CA ALA A 108 -30.98 -9.74 4.12
C ALA A 108 -29.86 -10.48 4.87
N CYS A 109 -28.60 -10.10 4.63
CA CYS A 109 -27.44 -10.66 5.35
C CYS A 109 -27.51 -10.39 6.86
N LYS A 110 -27.91 -9.19 7.26
CA LYS A 110 -28.07 -8.82 8.67
C LYS A 110 -29.16 -9.65 9.34
N THR A 111 -30.33 -9.79 8.70
CA THR A 111 -31.43 -10.61 9.23
C THR A 111 -31.08 -12.09 9.29
N ALA A 112 -30.26 -12.57 8.36
CA ALA A 112 -29.70 -13.92 8.37
C ALA A 112 -28.54 -14.12 9.37
N SER A 113 -28.29 -13.15 10.26
CA SER A 113 -27.28 -13.22 11.33
C SER A 113 -25.84 -13.35 10.82
N ALA A 114 -25.50 -12.66 9.74
CA ALA A 114 -24.10 -12.45 9.36
C ALA A 114 -23.31 -11.80 10.51
N ARG A 115 -22.06 -12.22 10.72
CA ARG A 115 -21.19 -11.70 11.79
C ARG A 115 -20.73 -10.27 11.50
N ARG A 116 -20.34 -10.00 10.25
CA ARG A 116 -19.85 -8.71 9.77
C ARG A 116 -20.20 -8.56 8.30
N ILE A 117 -20.62 -7.36 7.89
CA ILE A 117 -20.99 -7.09 6.50
C ILE A 117 -20.11 -5.94 5.99
N THR A 118 -19.22 -6.21 5.06
CA THR A 118 -18.36 -5.22 4.41
C THR A 118 -18.92 -4.93 3.02
N VAL A 119 -19.22 -3.67 2.76
CA VAL A 119 -19.69 -3.23 1.45
C VAL A 119 -18.48 -2.77 0.63
N VAL A 120 -18.28 -3.37 -0.53
CA VAL A 120 -17.25 -2.97 -1.49
C VAL A 120 -17.94 -2.22 -2.61
N MET A 121 -17.81 -0.90 -2.61
CA MET A 121 -18.46 0.01 -3.54
C MET A 121 -17.42 0.84 -4.30
N PRO A 122 -16.90 0.33 -5.44
CA PRO A 122 -15.83 0.98 -6.19
C PRO A 122 -16.16 2.42 -6.55
N TYR A 123 -17.30 2.66 -7.18
CA TYR A 123 -17.86 4.00 -7.36
C TYR A 123 -19.00 4.25 -6.37
N LEU A 124 -18.83 5.26 -5.52
CA LEU A 124 -19.85 5.74 -4.60
C LEU A 124 -20.72 6.82 -5.29
N PRO A 125 -22.04 6.63 -5.46
CA PRO A 125 -22.90 7.59 -6.16
C PRO A 125 -23.18 8.86 -5.34
N TYR A 126 -23.87 9.83 -5.97
CA TYR A 126 -24.24 11.12 -5.37
C TYR A 126 -23.05 12.01 -4.97
N THR A 127 -21.92 11.88 -5.68
CA THR A 127 -20.69 12.67 -5.41
C THR A 127 -20.87 14.17 -5.61
N LYS A 128 -21.78 14.59 -6.49
CA LYS A 128 -22.11 16.01 -6.70
C LYS A 128 -22.93 16.62 -5.56
N CYS A 129 -23.57 15.80 -4.73
CA CYS A 129 -24.46 16.24 -3.64
C CYS A 129 -23.81 16.10 -2.25
N GLN A 130 -22.52 16.43 -2.14
CA GLN A 130 -21.72 16.27 -0.92
C GLN A 130 -21.70 17.52 -0.02
N ASN A 131 -21.89 18.72 -0.60
CA ASN A 131 -22.01 19.96 0.16
C ASN A 131 -23.40 20.57 -0.01
N ARG A 132 -23.80 21.37 0.97
CA ARG A 132 -25.03 22.14 0.89
C ARG A 132 -24.78 23.36 0.00
N GLU A 133 -25.32 23.32 -1.21
CA GLU A 133 -25.36 24.47 -2.10
C GLU A 133 -26.76 25.08 -2.04
N LYS A 134 -26.87 26.34 -1.59
CA LYS A 134 -28.17 27.00 -1.39
C LYS A 134 -29.10 26.17 -0.47
N ARG A 135 -30.28 25.78 -0.95
CA ARG A 135 -31.31 24.99 -0.23
C ARG A 135 -31.37 23.53 -0.67
N THR A 136 -30.27 22.94 -1.14
CA THR A 136 -30.22 21.53 -1.56
C THR A 136 -29.87 20.58 -0.40
N PRO A 137 -30.33 19.31 -0.44
CA PRO A 137 -29.98 18.30 0.55
C PRO A 137 -28.60 17.69 0.30
N ILE A 138 -27.94 17.23 1.37
CA ILE A 138 -26.70 16.44 1.29
C ILE A 138 -27.07 14.96 1.11
N VAL A 139 -27.36 14.56 -0.12
CA VAL A 139 -27.85 13.20 -0.43
C VAL A 139 -26.78 12.14 -0.17
N SER A 140 -25.49 12.47 -0.33
CA SER A 140 -24.39 11.55 -0.01
C SER A 140 -24.38 11.15 1.48
N LYS A 141 -24.74 12.08 2.38
CA LYS A 141 -24.90 11.77 3.82
C LYS A 141 -26.12 10.91 4.09
N LEU A 142 -27.23 11.14 3.37
CA LEU A 142 -28.41 10.27 3.44
C LEU A 142 -28.05 8.84 3.02
N LEU A 143 -27.32 8.66 1.91
CA LEU A 143 -26.86 7.35 1.46
C LEU A 143 -25.98 6.65 2.51
N ALA A 144 -25.00 7.36 3.08
CA ALA A 144 -24.16 6.82 4.15
C ALA A 144 -24.98 6.35 5.36
N ASN A 145 -26.01 7.12 5.75
CA ASN A 145 -26.94 6.75 6.81
C ASN A 145 -27.76 5.51 6.44
N MET A 146 -28.27 5.40 5.21
CA MET A 146 -29.04 4.25 4.75
C MET A 146 -28.20 2.97 4.76
N ILE A 147 -26.98 3.00 4.20
CA ILE A 147 -26.04 1.86 4.18
C ILE A 147 -25.73 1.40 5.61
N THR A 148 -25.45 2.35 6.51
CA THR A 148 -25.14 2.05 7.91
C THR A 148 -26.36 1.47 8.64
N LYS A 149 -27.56 2.03 8.42
CA LYS A 149 -28.80 1.54 9.05
C LYS A 149 -29.23 0.17 8.52
N ALA A 150 -29.03 -0.09 7.23
CA ALA A 150 -29.30 -1.39 6.63
C ALA A 150 -28.50 -2.51 7.30
N GLY A 151 -27.28 -2.23 7.79
CA GLY A 151 -26.48 -3.22 8.53
C GLY A 151 -25.01 -3.30 8.18
N ALA A 152 -24.50 -2.43 7.31
CA ALA A 152 -23.08 -2.45 6.96
C ALA A 152 -22.22 -2.21 8.19
N SER A 153 -21.13 -2.96 8.30
CA SER A 153 -20.13 -2.87 9.37
C SER A 153 -18.87 -2.12 8.92
N ARG A 154 -18.62 -2.05 7.61
CA ARG A 154 -17.48 -1.38 6.98
C ARG A 154 -17.81 -1.09 5.51
N VAL A 155 -17.20 -0.05 4.95
CA VAL A 155 -17.26 0.26 3.51
C VAL A 155 -15.84 0.31 2.94
N ILE A 156 -15.63 -0.28 1.78
CA ILE A 156 -14.41 -0.13 0.97
C ILE A 156 -14.83 0.57 -0.32
N THR A 157 -14.15 1.65 -0.68
CA THR A 157 -14.45 2.45 -1.87
C THR A 157 -13.17 2.92 -2.55
N LEU A 158 -13.28 3.48 -3.75
CA LEU A 158 -12.14 3.91 -4.56
C LEU A 158 -12.23 5.41 -4.87
N ASP A 159 -11.12 6.13 -4.66
CA ASP A 159 -10.91 7.56 -4.97
C ASP A 159 -12.14 8.47 -4.75
N LEU A 160 -12.58 8.60 -3.50
CA LEU A 160 -13.60 9.59 -3.14
C LEU A 160 -13.20 10.99 -3.64
N CYS A 161 -14.13 11.69 -4.30
CA CYS A 161 -13.93 13.07 -4.77
C CYS A 161 -13.53 14.03 -3.65
N ARG A 162 -14.01 13.75 -2.44
CA ARG A 162 -13.78 14.51 -1.22
C ARG A 162 -13.49 13.52 -0.09
N PRO A 163 -12.30 13.52 0.51
CA PRO A 163 -11.97 12.61 1.60
C PRO A 163 -12.89 12.80 2.82
N GLU A 164 -13.45 14.00 3.01
CA GLU A 164 -14.37 14.33 4.10
C GLU A 164 -15.64 13.47 4.13
N VAL A 165 -16.00 12.88 2.99
CA VAL A 165 -17.15 11.97 2.86
C VAL A 165 -16.98 10.71 3.72
N GLN A 166 -15.74 10.33 4.06
CA GLN A 166 -15.51 9.25 5.03
C GLN A 166 -16.17 9.56 6.38
N GLY A 167 -16.16 10.83 6.82
CA GLY A 167 -16.83 11.28 8.04
C GLY A 167 -18.36 11.24 7.99
N PHE A 168 -18.96 10.94 6.82
CA PHE A 168 -20.41 10.72 6.74
C PHE A 168 -20.83 9.36 7.29
N TYR A 169 -19.92 8.39 7.35
CA TYR A 169 -20.19 7.06 7.85
C TYR A 169 -19.88 6.98 9.34
N SER A 170 -20.73 6.28 10.10
CA SER A 170 -20.43 5.95 11.50
C SER A 170 -19.70 4.60 11.64
N ILE A 171 -19.25 4.05 10.51
CA ILE A 171 -18.54 2.78 10.37
C ILE A 171 -17.23 3.04 9.61
N PRO A 172 -16.19 2.19 9.77
CA PRO A 172 -14.92 2.38 9.07
C PRO A 172 -15.09 2.42 7.54
N VAL A 173 -14.38 3.34 6.88
CA VAL A 173 -14.39 3.51 5.42
C VAL A 173 -12.97 3.49 4.87
N ASP A 174 -12.63 2.41 4.18
CA ASP A 174 -11.34 2.27 3.49
C ASP A 174 -11.46 2.94 2.11
N ASN A 175 -10.85 4.13 1.93
CA ASN A 175 -10.80 4.86 0.66
C ASN A 175 -9.50 4.55 -0.08
N VAL A 176 -9.57 3.56 -0.97
CA VAL A 176 -8.45 3.07 -1.76
C VAL A 176 -8.15 4.06 -2.90
N ARG A 177 -6.88 4.25 -3.29
CA ARG A 177 -6.49 5.22 -4.32
C ARG A 177 -6.01 4.54 -5.61
N ALA A 178 -6.55 4.91 -6.77
CA ALA A 178 -6.12 4.37 -8.08
C ALA A 178 -4.97 5.16 -8.72
N SER A 179 -4.49 6.23 -8.07
CA SER A 179 -3.49 7.16 -8.63
C SER A 179 -2.22 6.48 -9.14
N TRP A 180 -1.76 5.41 -8.48
CA TRP A 180 -0.58 4.65 -8.92
C TRP A 180 -0.83 3.90 -10.25
N PHE A 181 -1.94 3.17 -10.36
CA PHE A 181 -2.32 2.45 -11.58
C PHE A 181 -2.51 3.40 -12.78
N LEU A 182 -3.07 4.58 -12.52
CA LEU A 182 -3.20 5.64 -13.53
C LEU A 182 -1.83 6.16 -13.96
N ALA A 183 -0.91 6.40 -13.01
CA ALA A 183 0.45 6.86 -13.30
C ALA A 183 1.26 5.82 -14.08
N GLU A 184 1.20 4.56 -13.66
CA GLU A 184 1.87 3.44 -14.34
C GLU A 184 1.40 3.31 -15.78
N ARG A 185 0.07 3.32 -16.01
CA ARG A 185 -0.47 3.26 -17.37
C ARG A 185 -0.04 4.44 -18.24
N ILE A 186 0.07 5.63 -17.66
CA ILE A 186 0.57 6.82 -18.37
C ILE A 186 2.04 6.62 -18.80
N ARG A 187 2.90 6.09 -17.91
CA ARG A 187 4.32 5.82 -18.24
C ARG A 187 4.44 4.76 -19.35
N GLU A 188 3.57 3.76 -19.36
CA GLU A 188 3.58 2.70 -20.38
C GLU A 188 3.08 3.18 -21.75
N ARG A 189 2.01 3.98 -21.77
CA ARG A 189 1.31 4.34 -23.03
C ARG A 189 1.77 5.64 -23.66
N ILE A 190 2.29 6.59 -22.87
CA ILE A 190 2.73 7.89 -23.37
C ILE A 190 4.26 7.90 -23.43
N SER A 191 4.83 7.70 -24.62
CA SER A 191 6.27 7.61 -24.82
C SER A 191 7.06 8.87 -24.42
N ASP A 192 6.46 10.07 -24.60
CA ASP A 192 7.05 11.37 -24.22
C ASP A 192 6.37 11.97 -22.97
N TYR A 193 6.00 11.13 -21.99
CA TYR A 193 5.28 11.60 -20.80
C TYR A 193 6.09 12.60 -19.97
N LYS A 194 7.43 12.57 -20.01
CA LYS A 194 8.30 13.50 -19.28
C LYS A 194 8.18 14.95 -19.75
N ASN A 195 7.76 15.16 -21.00
CA ASN A 195 7.44 16.48 -21.53
C ASN A 195 6.00 16.91 -21.23
N ALA A 196 5.22 16.08 -20.53
CA ALA A 196 3.84 16.38 -20.21
C ALA A 196 3.70 17.35 -19.01
N ILE A 197 2.54 17.99 -18.95
CA ILE A 197 2.07 18.79 -17.82
C ILE A 197 0.74 18.22 -17.34
N VAL A 198 0.63 18.01 -16.02
CA VAL A 198 -0.61 17.58 -15.39
C VAL A 198 -1.47 18.81 -15.13
N ILE A 199 -2.74 18.76 -15.51
CA ILE A 199 -3.65 19.90 -15.44
C ILE A 199 -4.89 19.50 -14.64
N ALA A 200 -5.10 20.15 -13.50
CA ALA A 200 -6.36 20.06 -12.78
C ALA A 200 -7.46 20.77 -13.58
N LYS A 201 -8.55 20.06 -13.90
CA LYS A 201 -9.68 20.63 -14.63
C LYS A 201 -10.32 21.83 -13.92
N ASN A 202 -10.28 21.81 -12.59
CA ASN A 202 -10.78 22.89 -11.73
C ASN A 202 -9.96 22.91 -10.41
N PRO A 203 -10.10 23.96 -9.58
CA PRO A 203 -9.37 24.04 -8.31
C PRO A 203 -9.69 22.91 -7.31
N THR A 204 -10.88 22.31 -7.36
CA THR A 204 -11.27 21.26 -6.39
C THR A 204 -10.56 19.93 -6.67
N VAL A 205 -10.09 19.71 -7.90
CA VAL A 205 -9.34 18.52 -8.31
C VAL A 205 -7.84 18.63 -8.00
N MET A 206 -7.35 19.82 -7.61
CA MET A 206 -5.92 20.07 -7.37
C MET A 206 -5.20 19.01 -6.53
N PRO A 207 -5.75 18.49 -5.41
CA PRO A 207 -5.07 17.45 -4.64
C PRO A 207 -4.81 16.17 -5.43
N LYS A 208 -5.74 15.76 -6.30
CA LYS A 208 -5.57 14.58 -7.16
C LYS A 208 -4.56 14.84 -8.26
N ALA A 209 -4.61 16.02 -8.89
CA ALA A 209 -3.69 16.40 -9.93
C ALA A 209 -2.25 16.54 -9.39
N SER A 210 -2.05 17.14 -8.22
CA SER A 210 -0.75 17.21 -7.53
C SER A 210 -0.20 15.81 -7.24
N SER A 211 -1.03 14.95 -6.65
CA SER A 211 -0.62 13.58 -6.33
C SER A 211 -0.24 12.75 -7.56
N LEU A 212 -0.87 13.00 -8.71
CA LEU A 212 -0.48 12.37 -9.98
C LEU A 212 0.79 13.00 -10.57
N ALA A 213 0.94 14.32 -10.48
CA ALA A 213 2.11 15.06 -10.95
C ALA A 213 3.38 14.64 -10.20
N GLU A 214 3.31 14.55 -8.87
CA GLU A 214 4.41 14.06 -8.01
C GLU A 214 4.83 12.64 -8.38
N LYS A 215 3.87 11.72 -8.55
CA LYS A 215 4.14 10.32 -8.96
C LYS A 215 4.78 10.22 -10.35
N LEU A 216 4.49 11.16 -11.25
CA LEU A 216 5.05 11.18 -12.60
C LEU A 216 6.32 12.03 -12.71
N GLY A 217 6.66 12.81 -11.68
CA GLY A 217 7.74 13.81 -11.70
C GLY A 217 7.48 14.96 -12.68
N LEU A 218 6.23 15.39 -12.82
CA LEU A 218 5.79 16.40 -13.79
C LEU A 218 5.38 17.71 -13.12
N ILE A 219 5.37 18.77 -13.93
CA ILE A 219 4.84 20.07 -13.52
C ILE A 219 3.30 20.06 -13.50
N LEU A 220 2.73 20.92 -12.66
CA LEU A 220 1.30 21.03 -12.41
C LEU A 220 0.74 22.36 -12.93
N GLY A 221 -0.44 22.32 -13.56
CA GLY A 221 -1.25 23.47 -13.93
C GLY A 221 -2.72 23.30 -13.51
N VAL A 222 -3.51 24.36 -13.65
CA VAL A 222 -4.93 24.37 -13.28
C VAL A 222 -5.75 25.23 -14.24
N ILE A 223 -6.97 24.79 -14.53
CA ILE A 223 -7.97 25.59 -15.23
C ILE A 223 -8.94 26.17 -14.19
N HIS A 224 -9.26 27.45 -14.34
CA HIS A 224 -10.23 28.18 -13.52
C HIS A 224 -11.28 28.87 -14.40
N GLY A 225 -12.54 28.85 -13.96
CA GLY A 225 -13.66 29.53 -14.61
C GLY A 225 -14.98 28.83 -14.30
N GLU A 226 -16.04 29.60 -14.09
CA GLU A 226 -17.37 29.07 -13.80
C GLU A 226 -18.07 28.62 -15.10
N MET A 227 -18.65 27.42 -15.06
CA MET A 227 -19.63 26.97 -16.05
C MET A 227 -21.01 27.22 -15.47
N GLU A 228 -21.83 28.04 -16.13
CA GLU A 228 -23.28 27.87 -15.98
C GLU A 228 -23.65 26.55 -16.65
N PRO A 229 -24.30 25.60 -15.94
CA PRO A 229 -24.89 24.46 -16.62
C PRO A 229 -25.90 24.99 -17.64
N LEU A 230 -25.86 24.46 -18.87
CA LEU A 230 -26.95 24.67 -19.82
C LEU A 230 -28.20 24.08 -19.16
N GLU A 231 -29.15 24.92 -18.74
CA GLU A 231 -30.47 24.44 -18.36
C GLU A 231 -31.08 23.79 -19.61
N GLU A 232 -31.26 22.47 -19.58
CA GLU A 232 -32.14 21.81 -20.53
C GLU A 232 -33.55 22.31 -20.24
N GLU A 233 -34.14 23.08 -21.16
CA GLU A 233 -35.58 23.36 -21.15
C GLU A 233 -36.33 22.03 -21.32
N GLU A 234 -36.63 21.34 -20.23
CA GLU A 234 -37.67 20.31 -20.22
C GLU A 234 -39.03 20.98 -20.48
N GLN A 235 -39.36 21.14 -21.76
CA GLN A 235 -40.74 21.35 -22.19
C GLN A 235 -41.54 20.07 -21.95
N SER A 236 -42.01 19.86 -20.71
CA SER A 236 -43.06 18.87 -20.46
C SER A 236 -44.03 19.31 -19.36
N LEU A 237 -45.21 19.75 -19.84
CA LEU A 237 -46.53 19.48 -19.26
C LEU A 237 -46.79 19.94 -17.82
N THR A 238 -46.94 21.25 -17.63
CA THR A 238 -47.81 21.79 -16.56
C THR A 238 -48.87 22.73 -17.15
N ASN A 239 -49.55 22.29 -18.21
CA ASN A 239 -50.87 22.83 -18.55
C ASN A 239 -51.94 22.01 -17.84
N SER A 240 -52.19 22.32 -16.56
CA SER A 240 -53.52 22.21 -15.95
C SER A 240 -53.50 22.62 -14.49
N ILE A 241 -54.48 23.46 -14.14
CA ILE A 241 -54.94 23.89 -12.82
C ILE A 241 -54.35 25.25 -12.35
N ALA A 242 -54.92 26.33 -12.90
CA ALA A 242 -55.39 27.44 -12.08
C ALA A 242 -56.59 28.11 -12.74
N THR A 243 -57.65 28.22 -11.96
CA THR A 243 -59.00 28.69 -12.22
C THR A 243 -59.08 30.18 -12.58
N SER A 244 -59.86 30.47 -13.63
CA SER A 244 -60.69 31.65 -13.91
C SER A 244 -60.63 32.87 -12.96
N SER A 245 -60.26 34.04 -13.51
CA SER A 245 -61.05 35.29 -13.40
C SER A 245 -60.55 36.43 -14.32
N SER A 246 -61.45 36.80 -15.26
CA SER A 246 -61.76 38.15 -15.80
C SER A 246 -60.69 39.09 -16.40
N ASN A 247 -60.92 39.37 -17.70
CA ASN A 247 -60.98 40.68 -18.39
C ASN A 247 -59.73 41.56 -18.49
N SER A 248 -59.17 41.75 -19.70
CA SER A 248 -59.60 42.76 -20.72
C SER A 248 -58.46 43.26 -21.63
N SER A 249 -58.86 43.50 -22.89
CA SER A 249 -58.27 44.38 -23.92
C SER A 249 -56.86 44.11 -24.48
N GLY A 250 -56.82 43.87 -25.78
CA GLY A 250 -55.60 43.58 -26.55
C GLY A 250 -54.77 44.80 -26.97
N SER A 251 -53.57 44.49 -27.43
CA SER A 251 -52.89 45.17 -28.53
C SER A 251 -51.85 44.18 -29.09
N SER A 252 -51.88 44.02 -30.41
CA SER A 252 -50.92 43.27 -31.19
C SER A 252 -49.61 44.07 -31.28
N ASP A 253 -48.54 43.59 -30.65
CA ASP A 253 -47.19 44.06 -30.96
C ASP A 253 -46.24 42.86 -31.08
N SER A 254 -45.96 42.50 -32.33
CA SER A 254 -44.93 41.56 -32.73
C SER A 254 -43.55 42.22 -32.56
N LEU A 255 -43.03 42.21 -31.33
CA LEU A 255 -41.63 42.53 -31.05
C LEU A 255 -40.82 41.24 -31.00
N SER A 256 -40.00 41.06 -32.03
CA SER A 256 -38.90 40.08 -32.07
C SER A 256 -38.06 40.21 -30.80
N LYS A 257 -38.17 39.23 -29.89
CA LYS A 257 -37.18 39.05 -28.82
C LYS A 257 -35.85 38.69 -29.48
N GLN A 258 -35.01 39.70 -29.69
CA GLN A 258 -33.60 39.51 -29.99
C GLN A 258 -32.98 38.68 -28.87
N GLN A 259 -32.52 37.49 -29.23
CA GLN A 259 -31.81 36.57 -28.38
C GLN A 259 -30.47 37.23 -28.01
N LEU A 260 -30.34 37.72 -26.78
CA LEU A 260 -29.06 38.18 -26.25
C LEU A 260 -28.07 37.01 -26.28
N PRO A 261 -26.83 37.19 -26.77
CA PRO A 261 -25.87 36.11 -26.81
C PRO A 261 -25.52 35.69 -25.37
N HIS A 262 -25.68 34.40 -25.04
CA HIS A 262 -25.19 33.83 -23.79
C HIS A 262 -23.71 34.17 -23.65
N HIS A 263 -23.38 35.05 -22.71
CA HIS A 263 -22.02 35.48 -22.45
C HIS A 263 -21.27 34.35 -21.74
N GLN A 264 -20.63 33.47 -22.51
CA GLN A 264 -19.84 32.36 -21.96
C GLN A 264 -18.64 32.91 -21.18
N VAL A 265 -18.61 32.71 -19.87
CA VAL A 265 -17.46 33.07 -19.02
C VAL A 265 -16.19 32.39 -19.57
N PRO A 266 -15.07 33.13 -19.76
CA PRO A 266 -13.85 32.58 -20.34
C PRO A 266 -13.11 31.69 -19.34
N LEU A 267 -12.74 30.49 -19.78
CA LEU A 267 -11.84 29.60 -19.03
C LEU A 267 -10.43 30.19 -19.02
N THR A 268 -9.85 30.32 -17.84
CA THR A 268 -8.47 30.79 -17.63
C THR A 268 -7.58 29.61 -17.28
N LEU A 269 -6.46 29.48 -17.99
CA LEU A 269 -5.44 28.47 -17.73
C LEU A 269 -4.28 29.10 -16.94
N ILE A 270 -3.89 28.46 -15.85
CA ILE A 270 -2.72 28.80 -15.04
C ILE A 270 -1.71 27.65 -15.21
N GLY A 271 -0.60 27.92 -15.90
CA GLY A 271 0.43 26.94 -16.25
C GLY A 271 0.78 27.02 -17.74
N ASP A 272 2.05 26.77 -18.08
CA ASP A 272 2.53 26.77 -19.47
C ASP A 272 2.39 25.39 -20.10
N VAL A 273 1.60 25.31 -21.17
CA VAL A 273 1.28 24.09 -21.92
C VAL A 273 1.84 24.11 -23.34
N GLY A 274 2.55 25.19 -23.72
CA GLY A 274 3.06 25.38 -25.08
C GLY A 274 4.09 24.31 -25.47
N GLY A 275 3.83 23.58 -26.56
CA GLY A 275 4.73 22.53 -27.04
C GLY A 275 4.77 21.28 -26.17
N ARG A 276 3.87 21.14 -25.20
CA ARG A 276 3.82 20.02 -24.25
C ARG A 276 2.62 19.11 -24.50
N ILE A 277 2.66 17.92 -23.90
CA ILE A 277 1.49 17.05 -23.75
C ILE A 277 0.68 17.55 -22.53
N ALA A 278 -0.62 17.73 -22.68
CA ALA A 278 -1.49 18.10 -21.57
C ALA A 278 -2.25 16.87 -21.04
N ILE A 279 -2.15 16.61 -19.73
CA ILE A 279 -2.89 15.54 -19.05
C ILE A 279 -3.95 16.17 -18.15
N LEU A 280 -5.19 16.21 -18.60
CA LEU A 280 -6.32 16.78 -17.87
C LEU A 280 -6.87 15.76 -16.86
N VAL A 281 -6.88 16.12 -15.57
CA VAL A 281 -7.26 15.22 -14.47
C VAL A 281 -8.60 15.62 -13.87
N ASP A 282 -9.42 14.63 -13.52
CA ASP A 282 -10.64 14.75 -12.69
C ASP A 282 -10.88 13.47 -11.84
N TYR A 283 -11.82 13.51 -10.90
CA TYR A 283 -12.31 12.33 -10.19
C TYR A 283 -13.30 11.53 -11.01
N VAL A 284 -14.30 12.21 -11.57
CA VAL A 284 -15.46 11.60 -12.25
C VAL A 284 -15.67 12.27 -13.61
N ILE A 285 -15.86 11.48 -14.66
CA ILE A 285 -16.36 11.94 -15.95
C ILE A 285 -17.84 11.59 -16.05
N ASP A 286 -18.68 12.62 -16.05
CA ASP A 286 -20.13 12.48 -16.26
C ASP A 286 -20.50 12.99 -17.65
N TYR A 287 -20.49 14.32 -17.81
CA TYR A 287 -20.67 15.03 -19.07
C TYR A 287 -19.32 15.43 -19.68
N VAL A 288 -19.08 15.00 -20.92
CA VAL A 288 -17.79 15.14 -21.60
C VAL A 288 -17.59 16.52 -22.24
N GLU A 289 -18.64 17.27 -22.49
CA GLU A 289 -18.64 18.61 -23.10
C GLU A 289 -17.70 19.55 -22.35
N SER A 290 -17.75 19.49 -21.02
CA SER A 290 -16.88 20.26 -20.15
C SER A 290 -15.40 19.88 -20.29
N PHE A 291 -15.08 18.63 -20.62
CA PHE A 291 -13.71 18.16 -20.86
C PHE A 291 -13.25 18.55 -22.26
N ILE A 292 -14.14 18.47 -23.26
CA ILE A 292 -13.88 18.89 -24.63
C ILE A 292 -13.53 20.38 -24.68
N ARG A 293 -14.31 21.22 -24.01
CA ARG A 293 -14.05 22.67 -23.95
C ARG A 293 -12.72 23.00 -23.27
N SER A 294 -12.38 22.30 -22.18
CA SER A 294 -11.06 22.43 -21.54
C SER A 294 -9.95 22.01 -22.51
N ALA A 295 -10.12 20.90 -23.23
CA ALA A 295 -9.17 20.42 -24.22
C ALA A 295 -8.97 21.43 -25.37
N GLU A 296 -10.02 22.07 -25.87
CA GLU A 296 -9.91 23.12 -26.89
C GLU A 296 -9.11 24.34 -26.42
N VAL A 297 -9.24 24.72 -25.14
CA VAL A 297 -8.43 25.80 -24.55
C VAL A 297 -6.95 25.39 -24.50
N LEU A 298 -6.66 24.15 -24.09
CA LEU A 298 -5.30 23.62 -24.06
C LEU A 298 -4.68 23.56 -25.46
N LYS A 299 -5.45 23.12 -26.45
CA LYS A 299 -5.03 23.09 -27.86
C LYS A 299 -4.70 24.49 -28.39
N ARG A 300 -5.56 25.48 -28.11
CA ARG A 300 -5.34 26.89 -28.46
C ARG A 300 -4.12 27.50 -27.78
N ARG A 301 -3.75 27.01 -26.61
CA ARG A 301 -2.56 27.42 -25.84
C ARG A 301 -1.28 26.66 -26.25
N GLY A 302 -1.34 25.82 -27.28
CA GLY A 302 -0.16 25.18 -27.87
C GLY A 302 0.14 23.77 -27.35
N ALA A 303 -0.76 23.13 -26.59
CA ALA A 303 -0.63 21.72 -26.25
C ALA A 303 -0.81 20.87 -27.52
N TYR A 304 0.14 20.00 -27.85
CA TYR A 304 0.08 19.25 -29.11
C TYR A 304 -0.69 17.93 -28.99
N LYS A 305 -0.72 17.31 -27.80
CA LYS A 305 -1.56 16.17 -27.43
C LYS A 305 -2.29 16.40 -26.11
N ILE A 306 -3.48 15.84 -25.99
CA ILE A 306 -4.36 16.01 -24.83
C ILE A 306 -4.92 14.67 -24.38
N TYR A 307 -4.60 14.30 -23.15
CA TYR A 307 -5.08 13.11 -22.48
C TYR A 307 -6.03 13.50 -21.35
N VAL A 308 -7.07 12.70 -21.12
CA VAL A 308 -7.97 12.87 -19.98
C VAL A 308 -7.80 11.68 -19.04
N VAL A 309 -7.72 11.95 -17.74
CA VAL A 309 -7.53 10.93 -16.70
C VAL A 309 -8.60 11.10 -15.62
N ALA A 310 -9.38 10.06 -15.39
CA ALA A 310 -10.32 10.01 -14.27
C ALA A 310 -10.35 8.65 -13.61
N THR A 311 -10.81 8.57 -12.36
CA THR A 311 -10.99 7.26 -11.73
C THR A 311 -12.31 6.67 -12.19
N HIS A 312 -13.40 7.43 -12.08
CA HIS A 312 -14.73 6.97 -12.46
C HIS A 312 -15.18 7.64 -13.76
N ALA A 313 -15.81 6.90 -14.64
CA ALA A 313 -16.46 7.48 -15.81
C ALA A 313 -17.84 6.86 -15.97
N ILE A 314 -18.87 7.70 -15.84
CA ILE A 314 -20.26 7.30 -16.02
C ILE A 314 -20.58 7.30 -17.52
N PHE A 315 -20.03 8.28 -18.25
CA PHE A 315 -20.26 8.54 -19.66
C PHE A 315 -21.76 8.59 -20.01
N GLY A 316 -22.34 9.80 -20.02
CA GLY A 316 -23.71 10.02 -20.48
C GLY A 316 -23.95 9.52 -21.92
N HIS A 317 -25.22 9.43 -22.33
CA HIS A 317 -25.63 8.73 -23.57
C HIS A 317 -24.89 9.17 -24.85
N ASN A 318 -24.56 10.46 -25.00
CA ASN A 318 -23.85 10.97 -26.19
C ASN A 318 -22.33 11.06 -26.02
N ALA A 319 -21.80 10.67 -24.85
CA ALA A 319 -20.39 10.87 -24.51
C ALA A 319 -19.40 10.18 -25.47
N PRO A 320 -19.60 8.92 -25.90
CA PRO A 320 -18.66 8.27 -26.83
C PRO A 320 -18.56 9.01 -28.16
N LEU A 321 -19.69 9.42 -28.75
CA LEU A 321 -19.72 10.15 -30.02
C LEU A 321 -19.03 11.52 -29.91
N LEU A 322 -19.25 12.23 -28.80
CA LEU A 322 -18.64 13.53 -28.56
C LEU A 322 -17.13 13.42 -28.35
N LEU A 323 -16.66 12.39 -27.62
CA LEU A 323 -15.24 12.13 -27.42
C LEU A 323 -14.53 11.78 -28.73
N GLU A 324 -15.18 10.96 -29.56
CA GLU A 324 -14.66 10.57 -30.87
C GLU A 324 -14.38 11.79 -31.77
N ASN A 325 -15.34 12.73 -31.81
CA ASN A 325 -15.23 13.97 -32.59
C ASN A 325 -14.38 15.07 -31.93
N SER A 326 -13.92 14.87 -30.70
CA SER A 326 -13.17 15.88 -29.95
C SER A 326 -11.66 15.90 -30.26
N VAL A 327 -11.00 16.98 -29.82
CA VAL A 327 -9.54 17.13 -29.87
C VAL A 327 -8.77 16.29 -28.85
N ILE A 328 -9.45 15.51 -28.01
CA ILE A 328 -8.84 14.62 -27.01
C ILE A 328 -8.28 13.39 -27.73
N ASP A 329 -7.05 13.01 -27.40
CA ASP A 329 -6.35 11.86 -27.98
C ASP A 329 -6.77 10.54 -27.31
N THR A 330 -6.78 10.49 -25.97
CA THR A 330 -7.13 9.27 -25.22
C THR A 330 -7.68 9.64 -23.84
N VAL A 331 -8.64 8.84 -23.37
CA VAL A 331 -9.31 8.96 -22.07
C VAL A 331 -8.99 7.74 -21.23
N PHE A 332 -8.15 7.90 -20.20
CA PHE A 332 -7.80 6.86 -19.23
C PHE A 332 -8.79 6.86 -18.06
N VAL A 333 -9.48 5.75 -17.89
CA VAL A 333 -10.49 5.55 -16.83
C VAL A 333 -10.31 4.19 -16.18
N THR A 334 -10.82 3.97 -14.96
CA THR A 334 -10.76 2.64 -14.33
C THR A 334 -12.03 1.83 -14.61
N ASN A 335 -11.97 0.50 -14.51
CA ASN A 335 -13.16 -0.36 -14.59
C ASN A 335 -14.05 -0.32 -13.34
N SER A 336 -13.98 0.74 -12.51
CA SER A 336 -14.88 0.94 -11.37
C SER A 336 -16.36 1.07 -11.78
N ILE A 337 -16.61 1.51 -13.02
CA ILE A 337 -17.90 1.50 -13.72
C ILE A 337 -17.71 0.68 -15.01
N PRO A 338 -18.69 -0.10 -15.48
CA PRO A 338 -18.58 -0.87 -16.72
C PRO A 338 -18.60 0.05 -17.96
N HIS A 339 -17.71 -0.19 -18.93
CA HIS A 339 -17.54 0.66 -20.13
C HIS A 339 -17.63 -0.10 -21.47
N GLU A 340 -18.02 -1.38 -21.48
CA GLU A 340 -17.91 -2.22 -22.68
C GLU A 340 -18.72 -1.70 -23.86
N LEU A 341 -19.92 -1.13 -23.62
CA LEU A 341 -20.73 -0.52 -24.68
C LEU A 341 -20.10 0.78 -25.22
N GLN A 342 -19.54 1.60 -24.33
CA GLN A 342 -18.94 2.88 -24.68
C GLN A 342 -17.65 2.69 -25.50
N LYS A 343 -16.85 1.68 -25.15
CA LYS A 343 -15.61 1.32 -25.88
C LYS A 343 -15.88 0.80 -27.29
N LEU A 344 -17.04 0.19 -27.53
CA LEU A 344 -17.46 -0.20 -28.89
C LEU A 344 -17.75 1.02 -29.78
N GLN A 345 -18.15 2.15 -29.18
CA GLN A 345 -18.50 3.38 -29.90
C GLN A 345 -17.35 4.39 -30.00
N CYS A 346 -16.38 4.36 -29.08
CA CYS A 346 -15.24 5.26 -29.07
C CYS A 346 -13.94 4.52 -28.75
N HIS A 347 -13.00 4.55 -29.70
CA HIS A 347 -11.70 3.86 -29.59
C HIS A 347 -10.72 4.60 -28.66
N LYS A 348 -11.02 5.86 -28.30
CA LYS A 348 -10.19 6.69 -27.44
C LYS A 348 -10.32 6.34 -25.96
N ILE A 349 -11.31 5.52 -25.57
CA ILE A 349 -11.55 5.13 -24.17
C ILE A 349 -10.66 3.94 -23.81
N GLU A 350 -9.72 4.16 -22.89
CA GLU A 350 -8.86 3.11 -22.35
C GLU A 350 -9.21 2.84 -20.88
N THR A 351 -9.50 1.57 -20.57
CA THR A 351 -9.89 1.15 -19.22
C THR A 351 -8.75 0.44 -18.50
N ILE A 352 -8.53 0.82 -17.24
CA ILE A 352 -7.50 0.27 -16.35
C ILE A 352 -8.18 -0.61 -15.30
N ASP A 353 -7.62 -1.81 -15.09
CA ASP A 353 -8.17 -2.79 -14.14
C ASP A 353 -7.78 -2.46 -12.70
N VAL A 354 -8.77 -2.18 -11.85
CA VAL A 354 -8.60 -1.94 -10.40
C VAL A 354 -8.97 -3.15 -9.54
N SER A 355 -9.28 -4.29 -10.15
CA SER A 355 -9.52 -5.51 -9.38
C SER A 355 -8.32 -5.98 -8.52
N PRO A 356 -7.02 -5.76 -8.89
CA PRO A 356 -5.92 -6.11 -8.00
C PRO A 356 -5.98 -5.35 -6.66
N ILE A 357 -6.16 -4.02 -6.72
CA ILE A 357 -6.17 -3.18 -5.51
C ILE A 357 -7.42 -3.44 -4.65
N LEU A 358 -8.58 -3.68 -5.27
CA LEU A 358 -9.81 -4.02 -4.55
C LEU A 358 -9.74 -5.42 -3.93
N SER A 359 -9.18 -6.39 -4.63
CA SER A 359 -8.96 -7.75 -4.10
C SER A 359 -8.02 -7.72 -2.89
N GLU A 360 -6.96 -6.92 -2.96
CA GLU A 360 -6.01 -6.76 -1.86
C GLU A 360 -6.66 -6.07 -0.65
N ALA A 361 -7.47 -5.02 -0.86
CA ALA A 361 -8.21 -4.34 0.20
C ALA A 361 -9.20 -5.29 0.92
N ILE A 362 -9.91 -6.13 0.15
CA ILE A 362 -10.79 -7.17 0.70
C ILE A 362 -9.97 -8.21 1.48
N ARG A 363 -8.87 -8.70 0.91
CA ARG A 363 -8.00 -9.71 1.53
C ARG A 363 -7.42 -9.23 2.85
N ARG A 364 -6.99 -7.95 2.93
CA ARG A 364 -6.55 -7.31 4.18
C ARG A 364 -7.68 -7.24 5.21
N SER A 365 -8.89 -6.95 4.76
CA SER A 365 -10.08 -6.92 5.62
C SER A 365 -10.49 -8.29 6.16
N MET A 366 -10.17 -9.39 5.47
CA MET A 366 -10.49 -10.77 5.89
C MET A 366 -9.68 -11.28 7.09
N LEU A 367 -8.66 -10.55 7.56
CA LEU A 367 -7.81 -11.02 8.66
C LEU A 367 -8.41 -10.64 10.03
N PRO A 368 -8.55 -11.61 10.97
CA PRO A 368 -9.11 -11.32 12.29
C PRO A 368 -8.15 -10.46 13.13
N VAL A 369 -8.62 -9.30 13.58
CA VAL A 369 -7.98 -8.58 14.70
C VAL A 369 -8.36 -9.30 15.99
N LYS A 370 -7.40 -9.96 16.68
CA LYS A 370 -7.71 -10.70 17.91
C LYS A 370 -8.13 -9.72 19.03
N PRO A 371 -9.31 -9.89 19.67
CA PRO A 371 -9.83 -8.92 20.64
C PRO A 371 -9.04 -8.85 21.96
N ALA A 372 -8.33 -9.92 22.34
CA ALA A 372 -7.47 -9.96 23.54
C ALA A 372 -6.30 -8.94 23.50
N LEU A 373 -6.01 -8.37 22.34
CA LEU A 373 -4.91 -7.43 22.14
C LEU A 373 -5.27 -5.99 22.51
N LYS A 374 -6.55 -5.60 22.44
CA LYS A 374 -6.97 -4.19 22.61
C LYS A 374 -6.61 -3.62 23.99
N GLU A 375 -6.65 -4.44 25.03
CA GLU A 375 -6.29 -4.04 26.40
C GLU A 375 -4.77 -3.98 26.59
N ASN A 376 -4.03 -4.93 26.01
CA ASN A 376 -2.56 -4.95 26.01
C ASN A 376 -1.98 -3.76 25.24
N CYS A 377 -2.59 -3.37 24.11
CA CYS A 377 -2.18 -2.23 23.30
C CYS A 377 -2.19 -0.93 24.12
N LYS A 378 -3.31 -0.61 24.79
CA LYS A 378 -3.41 0.59 25.63
C LYS A 378 -2.38 0.61 26.76
N LYS A 379 -2.13 -0.56 27.36
CA LYS A 379 -1.14 -0.72 28.43
C LYS A 379 0.27 -0.46 27.90
N LEU A 380 0.62 -1.03 26.75
CA LEU A 380 1.90 -0.84 26.07
C LEU A 380 2.10 0.61 25.60
N THR A 381 1.09 1.26 25.01
CA THR A 381 1.17 2.68 24.64
C THR A 381 1.41 3.59 25.85
N LYS A 382 0.72 3.33 26.97
CA LYS A 382 0.91 4.09 28.23
C LYS A 382 2.30 3.86 28.82
N LEU A 383 2.80 2.64 28.72
CA LEU A 383 4.15 2.25 29.11
C LEU A 383 5.20 2.99 28.25
N LEU A 384 5.04 2.99 26.93
CA LEU A 384 5.96 3.60 25.96
C LEU A 384 6.06 5.12 26.07
N LYS A 385 4.96 5.82 26.39
CA LYS A 385 4.96 7.28 26.60
C LYS A 385 5.73 7.75 27.84
N GLY A 386 6.14 6.84 28.73
CA GLY A 386 6.86 7.16 29.96
C GLY A 386 8.35 6.81 29.96
N TYR A 387 8.93 6.39 28.83
CA TYR A 387 10.33 5.95 28.78
C TYR A 387 11.33 7.08 28.59
N SER A 388 12.48 6.89 29.21
CA SER A 388 13.69 7.68 28.99
C SER A 388 14.52 7.06 27.88
N THR A 389 15.35 7.91 27.29
CA THR A 389 16.39 7.51 26.33
C THR A 389 17.74 7.69 27.02
N THR A 390 18.65 6.74 26.84
CA THR A 390 20.04 6.90 27.28
C THR A 390 20.97 6.76 26.08
N THR A 391 21.97 7.62 25.99
CA THR A 391 22.91 7.64 24.87
C THR A 391 24.31 7.32 25.37
N PHE A 392 24.92 6.31 24.79
CA PHE A 392 26.28 5.89 25.07
C PHE A 392 27.21 6.35 23.95
N LYS A 393 28.23 7.14 24.30
CA LYS A 393 29.25 7.66 23.36
C LYS A 393 30.67 7.17 23.68
N ASP A 394 30.88 6.49 24.80
CA ASP A 394 32.23 6.25 25.30
C ASP A 394 33.02 5.26 24.42
N GLY A 395 34.12 5.78 23.87
CA GLY A 395 35.13 5.07 23.08
C GLY A 395 34.71 4.71 21.65
N LEU A 396 33.54 5.13 21.18
CA LEU A 396 33.09 4.89 19.80
C LEU A 396 33.79 5.91 18.90
N GLN A 397 34.63 5.43 17.98
CA GLN A 397 35.55 6.27 17.22
C GLN A 397 35.06 6.61 15.81
N ALA A 398 33.90 6.09 15.40
CA ALA A 398 33.28 6.38 14.10
C ALA A 398 31.80 5.95 14.09
N ASN A 399 31.13 6.20 12.96
CA ASN A 399 29.75 5.81 12.70
C ASN A 399 29.54 4.30 12.80
N ILE A 400 28.40 3.91 13.35
CA ILE A 400 27.97 2.52 13.53
C ILE A 400 27.03 2.15 12.40
N HIS A 401 27.35 1.07 11.69
CA HIS A 401 26.54 0.56 10.59
C HIS A 401 25.60 -0.56 11.03
N SER A 402 25.97 -1.30 12.07
CA SER A 402 25.22 -2.48 12.48
C SER A 402 25.25 -2.70 13.99
N LEU A 403 24.09 -3.07 14.54
CA LEU A 403 23.87 -3.47 15.92
C LEU A 403 23.20 -4.84 15.95
N ALA A 404 23.62 -5.71 16.88
CA ALA A 404 22.96 -6.99 17.08
C ALA A 404 23.04 -7.43 18.55
N TRP A 405 21.93 -7.91 19.10
CA TRP A 405 21.89 -8.55 20.42
C TRP A 405 22.27 -10.02 20.32
N ASN A 406 22.96 -10.53 21.34
CA ASN A 406 23.11 -11.98 21.50
C ASN A 406 21.77 -12.61 21.94
N TYR A 407 21.64 -13.94 21.82
CA TYR A 407 20.35 -14.61 22.06
C TYR A 407 19.80 -14.41 23.48
N ASP A 408 20.69 -14.29 24.48
CA ASP A 408 20.27 -14.16 25.87
C ASP A 408 20.01 -12.72 26.30
N GLY A 409 20.37 -11.74 25.47
CA GLY A 409 20.20 -10.30 25.71
C GLY A 409 21.26 -9.67 26.62
N THR A 410 22.26 -10.42 27.08
CA THR A 410 23.29 -9.90 27.98
C THR A 410 24.32 -9.04 27.26
N ARG A 411 24.47 -9.21 25.94
CA ARG A 411 25.50 -8.54 25.14
C ARG A 411 24.95 -7.94 23.86
N LEU A 412 25.45 -6.76 23.53
CA LEU A 412 25.23 -6.07 22.26
C LEU A 412 26.55 -6.03 21.48
N ALA A 413 26.51 -6.35 20.19
CA ALA A 413 27.63 -6.16 19.29
C ALA A 413 27.40 -4.94 18.41
N SER A 414 28.48 -4.24 18.06
CA SER A 414 28.46 -3.17 17.05
C SER A 414 29.55 -3.37 16.01
N GLY A 415 29.25 -3.03 14.76
CA GLY A 415 30.22 -2.84 13.67
C GLY A 415 30.12 -1.44 13.09
N GLY A 416 31.26 -0.85 12.71
CA GLY A 416 31.29 0.52 12.21
C GLY A 416 32.46 0.84 11.28
N ASN A 417 32.55 2.13 10.95
CA ASN A 417 33.55 2.66 10.03
C ASN A 417 34.97 2.69 10.63
N ASP A 418 35.09 2.48 11.94
CA ASP A 418 36.37 2.38 12.67
C ASP A 418 37.07 1.03 12.48
N LYS A 419 36.49 0.15 11.62
CA LYS A 419 37.00 -1.19 11.25
C LYS A 419 36.99 -2.19 12.40
N ASN A 420 36.40 -1.83 13.54
CA ASN A 420 36.39 -2.67 14.72
C ASN A 420 35.01 -3.30 14.90
N VAL A 421 35.00 -4.45 15.57
CA VAL A 421 33.78 -5.01 16.16
C VAL A 421 33.87 -4.79 17.67
N CYS A 422 32.83 -4.24 18.28
CA CYS A 422 32.80 -4.06 19.74
C CYS A 422 31.72 -4.93 20.38
N SER A 423 32.03 -5.53 21.53
CA SER A 423 31.07 -6.19 22.42
C SER A 423 30.81 -5.28 23.63
N PHE A 424 29.54 -5.11 23.97
CA PHE A 424 29.08 -4.39 25.15
C PHE A 424 28.26 -5.33 26.02
N ILE A 425 28.46 -5.25 27.33
CA ILE A 425 27.61 -5.93 28.31
C ILE A 425 26.53 -4.96 28.77
N LEU A 426 25.29 -5.44 28.87
CA LEU A 426 24.19 -4.71 29.46
C LEU A 426 24.16 -4.99 30.97
N ASN A 427 24.46 -3.97 31.77
CA ASN A 427 24.43 -4.10 33.23
C ASN A 427 23.01 -3.98 33.78
N ASP A 428 22.81 -4.38 35.04
CA ASP A 428 21.51 -4.32 35.74
C ASP A 428 20.91 -2.91 35.79
N ASN A 429 21.74 -1.86 35.68
CA ASN A 429 21.29 -0.46 35.60
C ASN A 429 20.78 -0.05 34.21
N SER A 430 20.66 -0.98 33.27
CA SER A 430 20.32 -0.72 31.86
C SER A 430 21.33 0.21 31.15
N GLU A 431 22.59 0.16 31.57
CA GLU A 431 23.70 0.88 30.95
C GLU A 431 24.57 -0.10 30.16
N LEU A 432 25.00 0.32 28.97
CA LEU A 432 25.97 -0.44 28.17
C LEU A 432 27.38 -0.13 28.65
N VAL A 433 28.13 -1.18 28.97
CA VAL A 433 29.56 -1.08 29.27
C VAL A 433 30.33 -1.85 28.22
N ARG A 434 31.32 -1.19 27.61
CA ARG A 434 32.18 -1.85 26.64
C ARG A 434 32.98 -2.96 27.31
N GLU A 435 32.81 -4.18 26.82
CA GLU A 435 33.55 -5.35 27.29
C GLU A 435 34.84 -5.54 26.49
N HIS A 436 34.76 -5.49 25.16
CA HIS A 436 35.92 -5.72 24.30
C HIS A 436 35.81 -5.06 22.92
N THR A 437 36.96 -4.77 22.31
CA THR A 437 37.08 -4.29 20.92
C THR A 437 37.95 -5.26 20.13
N PHE A 438 37.34 -5.96 19.19
CA PHE A 438 37.99 -6.85 18.26
C PHE A 438 38.60 -6.06 17.10
N ARG A 439 39.90 -6.27 16.88
CA ARG A 439 40.66 -5.65 15.80
C ARG A 439 41.11 -6.72 14.82
N GLY A 440 40.98 -6.47 13.53
CA GLY A 440 41.47 -7.37 12.48
C GLY A 440 40.99 -7.06 11.07
N HIS A 441 39.85 -6.39 10.92
CA HIS A 441 39.40 -5.93 9.60
C HIS A 441 40.26 -4.76 9.09
N SER A 442 40.46 -4.70 7.76
CA SER A 442 41.21 -3.61 7.12
C SER A 442 40.33 -2.50 6.52
N HIS A 443 39.01 -2.74 6.46
CA HIS A 443 37.99 -1.81 5.98
C HIS A 443 36.81 -1.73 6.96
N GLN A 444 35.82 -0.88 6.69
CA GLN A 444 34.60 -0.72 7.51
C GLN A 444 33.87 -2.06 7.70
N VAL A 445 33.21 -2.22 8.85
CA VAL A 445 32.37 -3.38 9.15
C VAL A 445 30.92 -2.99 8.89
N ASP A 446 30.34 -3.57 7.84
CA ASP A 446 29.01 -3.20 7.35
C ASP A 446 27.89 -3.94 8.09
N GLN A 447 28.12 -5.20 8.52
CA GLN A 447 27.12 -5.98 9.25
C GLN A 447 27.76 -6.87 10.31
N VAL A 448 27.13 -6.96 11.49
CA VAL A 448 27.45 -7.93 12.55
C VAL A 448 26.22 -8.77 12.88
N CYS A 449 26.41 -10.04 13.22
CA CYS A 449 25.35 -10.86 13.79
C CYS A 449 25.90 -11.81 14.86
N TRP A 450 25.04 -12.18 15.80
CA TRP A 450 25.37 -13.20 16.79
C TRP A 450 24.93 -14.58 16.33
N HIS A 451 25.65 -15.59 16.79
CA HIS A 451 25.19 -16.96 16.65
C HIS A 451 23.86 -17.15 17.39
N ARG A 452 22.90 -17.83 16.76
CA ARG A 452 21.51 -17.90 17.27
C ARG A 452 21.36 -18.61 18.63
N SER A 453 22.18 -19.63 18.88
CA SER A 453 22.16 -20.43 20.13
C SER A 453 23.41 -20.30 21.00
N SER A 454 24.49 -19.68 20.52
CA SER A 454 25.73 -19.51 21.27
C SER A 454 25.87 -18.04 21.65
N ALA A 455 25.95 -17.77 22.95
CA ALA A 455 26.02 -16.40 23.47
C ALA A 455 27.38 -15.72 23.24
N ASP A 456 28.39 -16.47 22.81
CA ASP A 456 29.79 -16.03 22.77
C ASP A 456 30.34 -15.82 21.34
N LEU A 457 29.60 -16.17 20.30
CA LEU A 457 30.08 -16.11 18.92
C LEU A 457 29.44 -14.95 18.14
N ILE A 458 30.29 -14.12 17.52
CA ILE A 458 29.90 -13.02 16.64
C ILE A 458 30.47 -13.29 15.25
N ALA A 459 29.67 -13.10 14.19
CA ALA A 459 30.18 -12.99 12.83
C ALA A 459 30.13 -11.53 12.37
N SER A 460 31.11 -11.12 11.58
CA SER A 460 31.17 -9.80 10.97
C SER A 460 31.53 -9.87 9.50
N ALA A 461 30.84 -9.06 8.69
CA ALA A 461 31.11 -8.84 7.28
C ALA A 461 31.69 -7.44 7.08
N SER A 462 32.73 -7.35 6.25
CA SER A 462 33.43 -6.10 5.97
C SER A 462 33.69 -5.93 4.47
N GLY A 463 33.76 -4.66 4.06
CA GLY A 463 34.28 -4.27 2.75
C GLY A 463 35.75 -4.68 2.48
N ASP A 464 36.46 -5.26 3.46
CA ASP A 464 37.78 -5.85 3.22
C ASP A 464 37.74 -7.23 2.54
N LYS A 465 36.55 -7.66 2.13
CA LYS A 465 36.30 -8.96 1.47
C LYS A 465 36.55 -10.14 2.40
N THR A 466 36.50 -9.94 3.71
CA THR A 466 36.58 -11.01 4.70
C THR A 466 35.33 -11.09 5.54
N VAL A 467 35.03 -12.31 5.96
CA VAL A 467 34.05 -12.62 7.01
C VAL A 467 34.84 -13.17 8.18
N ARG A 468 34.67 -12.56 9.35
CA ARG A 468 35.38 -12.97 10.56
C ARG A 468 34.39 -13.49 11.58
N VAL A 469 34.80 -14.55 12.27
CA VAL A 469 34.06 -15.10 13.41
C VAL A 469 34.90 -14.88 14.66
N TRP A 470 34.30 -14.24 15.65
CA TRP A 470 34.91 -13.83 16.90
C TRP A 470 34.30 -14.62 18.04
N ASP A 471 35.15 -15.05 18.97
CA ASP A 471 34.72 -15.61 20.23
C ASP A 471 35.00 -14.58 21.33
N VAL A 472 33.92 -14.14 21.97
CA VAL A 472 33.97 -13.09 23.00
C VAL A 472 34.55 -13.59 24.30
N ARG A 473 34.36 -14.87 24.62
CA ARG A 473 34.94 -15.49 25.80
C ARG A 473 36.46 -15.61 25.67
N SER A 474 36.96 -16.04 24.51
CA SER A 474 38.41 -16.15 24.28
C SER A 474 39.06 -14.86 23.79
N ARG A 475 38.27 -13.86 23.40
CA ARG A 475 38.70 -12.56 22.85
C ARG A 475 39.58 -12.70 21.60
N LYS A 476 39.25 -13.67 20.75
CA LYS A 476 40.04 -14.01 19.56
C LYS A 476 39.17 -14.12 18.33
N CYS A 477 39.80 -13.88 17.18
CA CYS A 477 39.26 -14.26 15.88
C CYS A 477 39.41 -15.78 15.75
N VAL A 478 38.30 -16.51 15.72
CA VAL A 478 38.24 -17.97 15.55
C VAL A 478 38.50 -18.34 14.10
N ALA A 479 37.92 -17.59 13.18
CA ALA A 479 38.04 -17.82 11.74
C ALA A 479 38.07 -16.50 10.96
N THR A 480 38.74 -16.54 9.82
CA THR A 480 38.73 -15.50 8.79
C THR A 480 38.53 -16.20 7.46
N VAL A 481 37.46 -15.83 6.74
CA VAL A 481 37.07 -16.43 5.47
C VAL A 481 37.12 -15.36 4.40
N ASP A 482 37.93 -15.59 3.36
CA ASP A 482 38.03 -14.68 2.22
C ASP A 482 36.85 -14.91 1.25
N THR A 483 36.20 -13.83 0.83
CA THR A 483 35.11 -13.82 -0.15
C THR A 483 35.53 -13.12 -1.44
N LYS A 484 34.71 -13.23 -2.50
CA LYS A 484 35.05 -12.73 -3.84
C LYS A 484 34.91 -11.21 -4.00
N GLY A 485 34.24 -10.52 -3.08
CA GLY A 485 33.92 -9.09 -3.20
C GLY A 485 33.64 -8.41 -1.86
N GLU A 486 33.32 -7.13 -1.90
CA GLU A 486 33.11 -6.32 -0.70
C GLU A 486 31.79 -6.70 -0.02
N ASN A 487 31.85 -7.25 1.19
CA ASN A 487 30.67 -7.80 1.87
C ASN A 487 29.85 -6.66 2.50
N ILE A 488 28.52 -6.67 2.27
CA ILE A 488 27.58 -5.67 2.79
C ILE A 488 26.65 -6.28 3.83
N TYR A 489 26.09 -7.46 3.52
CA TYR A 489 25.06 -8.10 4.33
C TYR A 489 25.52 -9.46 4.82
N LEU A 490 25.06 -9.83 6.01
CA LEU A 490 25.42 -11.06 6.68
C LEU A 490 24.26 -11.53 7.55
N ASP A 491 23.94 -12.82 7.42
CA ASP A 491 22.95 -13.49 8.27
C ASP A 491 23.49 -14.86 8.71
N TRP A 492 23.13 -15.27 9.92
CA TRP A 492 23.47 -16.60 10.44
C TRP A 492 22.22 -17.47 10.40
N SER A 493 22.32 -18.66 9.83
CA SER A 493 21.20 -19.59 9.76
C SER A 493 20.64 -19.88 11.17
N PRO A 494 19.31 -20.05 11.32
CA PRO A 494 18.68 -20.28 12.61
C PRO A 494 19.22 -21.50 13.38
N ASP A 495 19.70 -22.52 12.67
CA ASP A 495 20.32 -23.72 13.25
C ASP A 495 21.81 -23.54 13.60
N GLY A 496 22.43 -22.42 13.20
CA GLY A 496 23.84 -22.13 13.43
C GLY A 496 24.82 -22.78 12.44
N SER A 497 24.34 -23.57 11.47
CA SER A 497 25.20 -24.38 10.59
C SER A 497 25.85 -23.61 9.45
N THR A 498 25.25 -22.49 9.02
CA THR A 498 25.64 -21.76 7.81
C THR A 498 25.59 -20.24 8.02
N ILE A 499 26.51 -19.51 7.40
CA ILE A 499 26.49 -18.05 7.33
C ILE A 499 26.30 -17.65 5.85
N ALA A 500 25.34 -16.77 5.56
CA ALA A 500 25.12 -16.22 4.23
C ALA A 500 25.68 -14.82 4.18
N VAL A 501 26.40 -14.50 3.10
CA VAL A 501 27.13 -13.25 2.95
C VAL A 501 26.90 -12.70 1.56
N GLY A 502 26.33 -11.50 1.48
CA GLY A 502 26.10 -10.78 0.23
C GLY A 502 27.14 -9.69 0.02
N ASN A 503 27.58 -9.50 -1.20
CA ASN A 503 28.54 -8.46 -1.59
C ASN A 503 27.93 -7.38 -2.50
N LYS A 504 28.71 -6.36 -2.81
CA LYS A 504 28.36 -5.27 -3.76
C LYS A 504 28.16 -5.71 -5.20
N GLU A 505 28.56 -6.94 -5.55
CA GLU A 505 28.44 -7.50 -6.88
C GLU A 505 27.27 -8.52 -7.00
N ASP A 506 26.29 -8.47 -6.09
CA ASP A 506 25.09 -9.31 -6.09
C ASP A 506 25.37 -10.83 -6.04
N LEU A 507 26.49 -11.20 -5.40
CA LEU A 507 26.85 -12.57 -5.09
C LEU A 507 26.52 -12.88 -3.63
N ILE A 508 25.80 -13.98 -3.42
CA ILE A 508 25.55 -14.53 -2.08
C ILE A 508 26.39 -15.78 -1.91
N SER A 509 27.31 -15.76 -0.94
CA SER A 509 28.16 -16.89 -0.56
C SER A 509 27.68 -17.51 0.74
N PHE A 510 27.60 -18.84 0.77
CA PHE A 510 27.19 -19.63 1.94
C PHE A 510 28.40 -20.32 2.54
N ILE A 511 28.71 -20.00 3.80
CA ILE A 511 29.88 -20.49 4.55
C ILE A 511 29.41 -21.50 5.58
N GLU A 512 29.95 -22.72 5.55
CA GLU A 512 29.68 -23.73 6.60
C GLU A 512 30.45 -23.39 7.88
N THR A 513 29.78 -23.37 9.03
CA THR A 513 30.37 -22.90 10.29
C THR A 513 31.32 -23.91 10.96
N ARG A 514 31.24 -25.19 10.59
CA ARG A 514 32.13 -26.22 11.14
C ARG A 514 33.53 -26.16 10.53
N THR A 515 33.63 -25.86 9.24
CA THR A 515 34.88 -25.83 8.48
C THR A 515 35.33 -24.42 8.11
N PHE A 516 34.44 -23.44 8.23
CA PHE A 516 34.64 -22.06 7.76
C PHE A 516 35.07 -22.00 6.30
N SER A 517 34.45 -22.83 5.46
CA SER A 517 34.67 -22.88 4.03
C SER A 517 33.42 -22.47 3.27
N VAL A 518 33.61 -21.80 2.12
CA VAL A 518 32.51 -21.41 1.23
C VAL A 518 32.02 -22.67 0.50
N VAL A 519 30.77 -23.04 0.75
CA VAL A 519 30.13 -24.24 0.17
C VAL A 519 29.60 -23.93 -1.23
N THR A 520 28.83 -22.84 -1.34
CA THR A 520 28.16 -22.43 -2.58
C THR A 520 28.20 -20.91 -2.70
N THR A 521 28.29 -20.42 -3.93
CA THR A 521 28.13 -19.00 -4.26
C THR A 521 27.16 -18.87 -5.42
N GLU A 522 26.09 -18.11 -5.22
CA GLU A 522 25.09 -17.83 -6.26
C GLU A 522 25.19 -16.37 -6.72
N GLN A 523 25.10 -16.15 -8.03
CA GLN A 523 25.08 -14.82 -8.64
C GLN A 523 23.64 -14.46 -9.02
N PHE A 524 23.19 -13.28 -8.64
CA PHE A 524 21.90 -12.75 -9.04
C PHE A 524 22.08 -11.66 -10.11
N SER A 525 21.10 -11.56 -11.01
CA SER A 525 21.10 -10.60 -12.12
C SER A 525 20.46 -9.26 -11.78
N ILE A 526 19.78 -9.19 -10.64
CA ILE A 526 19.09 -8.02 -10.12
C ILE A 526 19.76 -7.73 -8.78
N GLU A 527 19.95 -6.45 -8.49
CA GLU A 527 20.50 -5.96 -7.22
C GLU A 527 19.85 -6.68 -6.03
N THR A 528 20.68 -7.32 -5.20
CA THR A 528 20.26 -8.00 -3.98
C THR A 528 20.60 -7.13 -2.77
N ASN A 529 19.58 -6.82 -1.97
CA ASN A 529 19.77 -6.08 -0.73
C ASN A 529 19.87 -7.08 0.43
N GLN A 530 19.03 -6.93 1.46
CA GLN A 530 19.00 -7.86 2.56
C GLN A 530 18.38 -9.22 2.21
N PHE A 531 18.81 -10.24 2.93
CA PHE A 531 18.27 -11.58 2.88
C PHE A 531 18.18 -12.15 4.30
N ARG A 532 17.25 -13.08 4.51
CA ARG A 532 17.07 -13.78 5.78
C ARG A 532 16.55 -15.19 5.57
N TRP A 533 16.93 -16.11 6.46
CA TRP A 533 16.20 -17.38 6.58
C TRP A 533 14.88 -17.20 7.31
N ASN A 534 13.92 -18.09 7.02
CA ASN A 534 12.79 -18.25 7.92
C ASN A 534 13.22 -18.98 9.21
N ASN A 535 12.46 -18.82 10.30
CA ASN A 535 12.83 -19.39 11.60
C ASN A 535 12.92 -20.93 11.63
N THR A 536 12.31 -21.63 10.66
CA THR A 536 12.40 -23.10 10.54
C THR A 536 13.63 -23.57 9.75
N ASN A 537 14.44 -22.65 9.22
CA ASN A 537 15.62 -22.93 8.41
C ASN A 537 15.33 -23.79 7.17
N SER A 538 14.17 -23.58 6.54
CA SER A 538 13.72 -24.32 5.36
C SER A 538 13.63 -23.46 4.11
N LEU A 539 13.51 -22.14 4.28
CA LEU A 539 13.35 -21.17 3.21
C LEU A 539 14.35 -20.04 3.39
N PHE A 540 14.80 -19.50 2.27
CA PHE A 540 15.71 -18.36 2.21
C PHE A 540 15.07 -17.24 1.40
N PHE A 541 14.94 -16.05 2.01
CA PHE A 541 14.25 -14.89 1.45
C PHE A 541 15.28 -13.86 1.02
N ILE A 542 15.17 -13.37 -0.22
CA ILE A 542 16.07 -12.36 -0.78
C ILE A 542 15.24 -11.17 -1.25
N CYS A 543 15.58 -9.98 -0.78
CA CYS A 543 15.01 -8.72 -1.25
C CYS A 543 15.81 -8.17 -2.42
N ASN A 544 15.13 -7.61 -3.43
CA ASN A 544 15.78 -7.08 -4.61
C ASN A 544 15.43 -5.63 -4.97
N GLY A 545 16.19 -5.08 -5.92
CA GLY A 545 16.02 -3.74 -6.51
C GLY A 545 14.68 -3.47 -7.21
N ASN A 546 13.92 -4.51 -7.57
CA ASN A 546 12.65 -4.38 -8.29
C ASN A 546 11.41 -4.43 -7.37
N GLY A 547 11.62 -4.38 -6.06
CA GLY A 547 10.53 -4.47 -5.09
C GLY A 547 9.94 -5.87 -4.92
N GLN A 548 10.74 -6.90 -5.26
CA GLN A 548 10.34 -8.29 -5.15
C GLN A 548 11.10 -9.01 -4.05
N ILE A 549 10.41 -9.98 -3.45
CA ILE A 549 11.01 -10.98 -2.57
C ILE A 549 11.12 -12.28 -3.35
N ILE A 550 12.34 -12.79 -3.48
CA ILE A 550 12.61 -14.11 -4.04
C ILE A 550 12.68 -15.10 -2.89
N VAL A 551 11.85 -16.14 -2.93
CA VAL A 551 11.84 -17.21 -1.92
C VAL A 551 12.46 -18.45 -2.52
N LEU A 552 13.58 -18.88 -1.92
CA LEU A 552 14.32 -20.08 -2.31
C LEU A 552 14.10 -21.19 -1.28
N SER A 553 14.17 -22.45 -1.72
CA SER A 553 14.28 -23.58 -0.81
C SER A 553 15.69 -23.63 -0.20
N TRP A 554 15.79 -24.04 1.04
CA TRP A 554 17.08 -24.30 1.70
C TRP A 554 17.14 -25.78 2.11
N PRO A 555 18.24 -26.51 1.83
CA PRO A 555 19.55 -26.05 1.35
C PRO A 555 19.76 -26.06 -0.18
N ASN A 556 18.77 -26.49 -0.97
CA ASN A 556 18.96 -26.73 -2.41
C ASN A 556 18.97 -25.45 -3.27
N LEU A 557 18.55 -24.31 -2.73
CA LEU A 557 18.47 -23.00 -3.41
C LEU A 557 17.56 -22.99 -4.64
N GLU A 558 16.54 -23.86 -4.68
CA GLU A 558 15.56 -23.84 -5.76
C GLU A 558 14.57 -22.69 -5.58
N ARG A 559 14.34 -21.91 -6.64
CA ARG A 559 13.38 -20.80 -6.61
C ARG A 559 11.94 -21.28 -6.53
N LEU A 560 11.30 -21.07 -5.38
CA LEU A 560 9.92 -21.51 -5.11
C LEU A 560 8.89 -20.47 -5.50
N SER A 561 9.11 -19.20 -5.15
CA SER A 561 8.17 -18.11 -5.45
C SER A 561 8.90 -16.78 -5.61
N VAL A 562 8.22 -15.84 -6.29
CA VAL A 562 8.60 -14.43 -6.33
C VAL A 562 7.37 -13.63 -6.01
N ILE A 563 7.49 -12.76 -5.01
CA ILE A 563 6.41 -11.96 -4.47
C ILE A 563 6.69 -10.51 -4.84
N GLN A 564 5.78 -9.86 -5.56
CA GLN A 564 5.83 -8.41 -5.68
C GLN A 564 5.32 -7.81 -4.38
N ALA A 565 6.22 -7.25 -3.59
CA ALA A 565 5.88 -6.77 -2.27
C ALA A 565 5.77 -5.25 -2.23
N HIS A 566 6.74 -4.54 -2.85
CA HIS A 566 6.79 -3.09 -2.90
C HIS A 566 6.86 -2.61 -4.36
N PRO A 567 6.42 -1.38 -4.67
CA PRO A 567 6.60 -0.77 -5.99
C PRO A 567 8.06 -0.36 -6.28
N SER A 568 8.90 -0.26 -5.26
CA SER A 568 10.31 0.14 -5.36
C SER A 568 11.23 -0.87 -4.65
N THR A 569 12.55 -0.65 -4.76
CA THR A 569 13.60 -1.41 -4.08
C THR A 569 13.25 -1.73 -2.62
N ILE A 570 13.36 -2.99 -2.23
CA ILE A 570 13.25 -3.41 -0.82
C ILE A 570 14.63 -3.38 -0.20
N LEU A 571 14.80 -2.59 0.85
CA LEU A 571 16.09 -2.34 1.50
C LEU A 571 16.32 -3.31 2.68
N CYS A 572 15.27 -3.59 3.45
CA CYS A 572 15.38 -4.41 4.65
C CYS A 572 14.27 -5.45 4.80
N ILE A 573 14.61 -6.55 5.48
CA ILE A 573 13.70 -7.64 5.84
C ILE A 573 14.05 -8.20 7.22
N GLU A 574 13.03 -8.40 8.05
CA GLU A 574 13.19 -9.04 9.35
C GLU A 574 12.03 -9.98 9.64
N PHE A 575 12.33 -11.14 10.23
CA PHE A 575 11.34 -12.07 10.75
C PHE A 575 11.10 -11.79 12.23
N ASP A 576 9.86 -11.96 12.66
CA ASP A 576 9.54 -11.94 14.08
C ASP A 576 10.13 -13.16 14.79
N LEU A 577 10.27 -13.09 16.12
CA LEU A 577 10.83 -14.19 16.91
C LEU A 577 9.94 -15.44 16.88
N SER A 578 8.63 -15.26 16.69
CA SER A 578 7.68 -16.38 16.61
C SER A 578 7.73 -17.13 15.27
N GLY A 579 8.20 -16.47 14.21
CA GLY A 579 8.21 -16.98 12.84
C GLY A 579 6.84 -16.92 12.16
N GLU A 580 5.86 -16.28 12.79
CA GLU A 580 4.53 -16.07 12.21
C GLU A 580 4.52 -14.94 11.20
N TYR A 581 5.37 -13.93 11.41
CA TYR A 581 5.40 -12.71 10.61
C TYR A 581 6.80 -12.39 10.10
N PHE A 582 6.84 -11.69 8.98
CA PHE A 582 8.02 -10.92 8.58
C PHE A 582 7.58 -9.54 8.12
N ALA A 583 8.44 -8.55 8.30
CA ALA A 583 8.25 -7.21 7.78
C ALA A 583 9.35 -6.88 6.78
N ILE A 584 9.05 -5.97 5.88
CA ILE A 584 10.00 -5.42 4.93
C ILE A 584 9.87 -3.91 4.87
N GLY A 585 10.98 -3.22 4.60
CA GLY A 585 11.04 -1.79 4.39
C GLY A 585 11.62 -1.45 3.02
N GLY A 586 11.05 -0.46 2.35
CA GLY A 586 11.42 -0.11 0.98
C GLY A 586 11.94 1.32 0.82
N LEU A 587 12.47 1.59 -0.37
CA LEU A 587 12.89 2.91 -0.82
C LEU A 587 11.70 3.88 -0.99
N ASP A 588 10.50 3.34 -1.11
CA ASP A 588 9.20 4.04 -1.18
C ASP A 588 8.68 4.54 0.16
N ALA A 589 9.51 4.48 1.22
CA ALA A 589 9.14 4.81 2.59
C ALA A 589 7.98 3.96 3.15
N LEU A 590 7.64 2.87 2.46
CA LEU A 590 6.63 1.93 2.92
C LEU A 590 7.29 0.89 3.83
N ILE A 591 6.48 0.37 4.74
CA ILE A 591 6.78 -0.85 5.48
C ILE A 591 5.63 -1.79 5.23
N SER A 592 5.88 -3.03 4.83
CA SER A 592 4.81 -4.02 4.74
C SER A 592 5.04 -5.20 5.66
N LEU A 593 3.98 -5.59 6.38
CA LEU A 593 3.95 -6.73 7.29
C LEU A 593 3.30 -7.91 6.58
N TRP A 594 3.89 -9.08 6.67
CA TRP A 594 3.51 -10.29 5.96
C TRP A 594 3.34 -11.46 6.92
N ASP A 595 2.41 -12.35 6.61
CA ASP A 595 2.32 -13.68 7.19
C ASP A 595 3.39 -14.57 6.54
N ALA A 596 4.29 -15.11 7.35
CA ALA A 596 5.42 -15.92 6.91
C ALA A 596 5.02 -17.29 6.35
N ARG A 597 3.89 -17.84 6.79
CA ARG A 597 3.41 -19.16 6.38
C ARG A 597 2.70 -19.10 5.02
N ASN A 598 1.88 -18.08 4.84
CA ASN A 598 1.02 -17.93 3.66
C ASN A 598 1.63 -16.98 2.61
N LEU A 599 2.65 -16.19 2.97
CA LEU A 599 3.27 -15.19 2.11
C LEU A 599 2.26 -14.12 1.66
N ILE A 600 1.49 -13.64 2.63
CA ILE A 600 0.36 -12.75 2.42
C ILE A 600 0.64 -11.42 3.15
N CYS A 601 0.61 -10.30 2.41
CA CYS A 601 0.75 -8.97 3.00
C CYS A 601 -0.45 -8.70 3.91
N LEU A 602 -0.21 -8.56 5.20
CA LEU A 602 -1.23 -8.24 6.20
C LEU A 602 -1.49 -6.75 6.23
N ARG A 603 -0.44 -5.92 6.16
CA ARG A 603 -0.53 -4.46 6.30
C ARG A 603 0.58 -3.72 5.56
N THR A 604 0.34 -2.43 5.34
CA THR A 604 1.35 -1.45 4.93
C THR A 604 1.30 -0.27 5.91
N PHE A 605 2.45 0.18 6.38
CA PHE A 605 2.60 1.38 7.20
C PHE A 605 3.22 2.48 6.32
N GLU A 606 2.63 3.68 6.36
CA GLU A 606 2.94 4.82 5.46
C GLU A 606 3.28 6.07 6.30
N ARG A 607 4.18 5.92 7.28
CA ARG A 607 4.46 6.99 8.25
C ARG A 607 5.77 7.73 8.03
N LEU A 608 6.77 7.03 7.51
CA LEU A 608 8.08 7.61 7.22
C LEU A 608 7.99 8.34 5.88
N ASP A 609 8.69 9.45 5.75
CA ASP A 609 8.78 10.21 4.50
C ASP A 609 10.05 9.82 3.71
N TRP A 610 11.00 9.17 4.39
CA TRP A 610 12.26 8.70 3.82
C TRP A 610 12.36 7.18 3.73
N PRO A 611 13.25 6.66 2.86
CA PRO A 611 13.50 5.22 2.70
C PRO A 611 13.69 4.48 4.03
N VAL A 612 13.03 3.34 4.17
CA VAL A 612 13.12 2.52 5.38
C VAL A 612 14.37 1.65 5.31
N GLN A 613 15.40 2.08 6.04
CA GLN A 613 16.73 1.46 6.01
C GLN A 613 16.83 0.24 6.93
N THR A 614 16.09 0.28 8.05
CA THR A 614 16.13 -0.78 9.07
C THR A 614 14.77 -0.92 9.72
N ILE A 615 14.45 -2.15 10.09
CA ILE A 615 13.26 -2.52 10.85
C ILE A 615 13.68 -3.49 11.93
N SER A 616 12.93 -3.57 13.03
CA SER A 616 13.13 -4.65 14.01
C SER A 616 11.86 -4.97 14.80
N PHE A 617 11.64 -6.25 15.11
CA PHE A 617 10.51 -6.72 15.93
C PHE A 617 10.82 -6.80 17.41
N SER A 618 9.86 -6.42 18.26
CA SER A 618 9.96 -6.68 19.70
C SER A 618 9.93 -8.17 20.03
N HIS A 619 10.46 -8.54 21.20
CA HIS A 619 10.57 -9.94 21.63
C HIS A 619 9.26 -10.73 21.63
N ASP A 620 8.15 -10.06 21.90
CA ASP A 620 6.78 -10.62 21.93
C ASP A 620 6.05 -10.50 20.59
N SER A 621 6.73 -10.00 19.55
CA SER A 621 6.19 -9.78 18.20
C SER A 621 4.99 -8.80 18.16
N ALA A 622 4.81 -7.99 19.21
CA ALA A 622 3.71 -7.03 19.30
C ALA A 622 4.03 -5.68 18.66
N LEU A 623 5.31 -5.27 18.66
CA LEU A 623 5.77 -3.99 18.16
C LEU A 623 6.76 -4.17 17.02
N LEU A 624 6.74 -3.23 16.09
CA LEU A 624 7.68 -3.10 14.99
C LEU A 624 8.30 -1.70 15.07
N ALA A 625 9.62 -1.64 15.23
CA ALA A 625 10.37 -0.39 15.11
C ALA A 625 10.89 -0.24 13.68
N SER A 626 10.93 0.98 13.18
CA SER A 626 11.42 1.29 11.83
C SER A 626 12.21 2.58 11.82
N GLY A 627 13.34 2.55 11.12
CA GLY A 627 14.31 3.62 11.04
C GLY A 627 14.55 4.03 9.58
N SER A 628 14.66 5.34 9.38
CA SER A 628 14.91 5.99 8.10
C SER A 628 15.82 7.21 8.33
N GLU A 629 15.94 8.05 7.30
CA GLU A 629 16.55 9.37 7.43
C GLU A 629 15.67 10.40 8.15
N ASP A 630 14.44 10.01 8.53
CA ASP A 630 13.64 10.79 9.44
C ASP A 630 14.35 10.94 10.79
N LEU A 631 14.19 12.11 11.42
CA LEU A 631 14.77 12.40 12.74
C LEU A 631 13.94 11.78 13.87
N PHE A 632 13.33 10.63 13.62
CA PHE A 632 12.64 9.83 14.61
C PHE A 632 12.59 8.36 14.18
N VAL A 633 12.47 7.47 15.16
CA VAL A 633 12.15 6.06 14.95
C VAL A 633 10.66 5.87 15.17
N ASP A 634 9.97 5.28 14.19
CA ASP A 634 8.56 4.92 14.33
C ASP A 634 8.43 3.55 15.00
N ILE A 635 7.62 3.47 16.06
CA ILE A 635 7.25 2.23 16.73
C ILE A 635 5.76 1.98 16.51
N ALA A 636 5.45 1.06 15.61
CA ALA A 636 4.09 0.66 15.25
C ALA A 636 3.68 -0.64 15.96
N HIS A 637 2.38 -0.85 16.13
CA HIS A 637 1.86 -2.13 16.61
C HIS A 637 1.65 -3.09 15.43
N VAL A 638 2.09 -4.33 15.57
CA VAL A 638 2.01 -5.35 14.52
C VAL A 638 0.55 -5.74 14.22
N GLU A 639 -0.24 -6.04 15.27
CA GLU A 639 -1.62 -6.54 15.12
C GLU A 639 -2.77 -5.49 15.26
N THR A 640 -2.55 -4.26 15.74
CA THR A 640 -3.60 -3.22 15.81
C THR A 640 -3.23 -2.04 14.92
N GLY A 641 -4.19 -1.60 14.11
CA GLY A 641 -4.08 -0.42 13.25
C GLY A 641 -5.42 0.29 13.27
N ASP A 642 -5.98 0.34 14.48
CA ASP A 642 -7.28 0.93 14.78
C ASP A 642 -6.98 2.38 15.17
N GLU A 643 -7.41 3.32 14.32
CA GLU A 643 -7.22 4.77 14.46
C GLU A 643 -7.70 5.32 15.83
N ASN A 644 -8.58 4.57 16.51
CA ASN A 644 -9.14 4.94 17.81
C ASN A 644 -8.18 4.78 19.00
N PHE A 645 -7.06 4.05 18.82
CA PHE A 645 -6.08 3.81 19.88
C PHE A 645 -4.67 4.33 19.54
N THR A 646 -4.55 4.95 18.37
CA THR A 646 -3.39 5.71 17.91
C THR A 646 -3.61 7.18 18.26
N CYS A 647 -2.56 8.00 18.25
CA CYS A 647 -2.74 9.44 18.39
C CYS A 647 -3.62 9.92 17.22
N PRO A 648 -4.56 10.86 17.42
CA PRO A 648 -5.54 11.29 16.40
C PRO A 648 -4.94 11.95 15.14
N PHE A 649 -3.60 11.99 15.04
CA PHE A 649 -2.83 12.51 13.91
C PHE A 649 -1.72 11.55 13.44
N SER A 650 -1.62 10.30 13.92
CA SER A 650 -0.39 9.48 13.83
C SER A 650 -0.49 8.11 13.13
N GLY A 651 -1.49 7.90 12.27
CA GLY A 651 -1.46 6.84 11.23
C GLY A 651 -0.98 5.43 11.66
N GLY A 652 -1.45 4.89 12.79
CA GLY A 652 -1.09 3.51 13.20
C GLY A 652 0.03 3.37 14.24
N SER A 653 0.75 4.44 14.58
CA SER A 653 1.88 4.34 15.50
C SER A 653 1.53 4.37 16.99
N VAL A 654 2.33 3.65 17.77
CA VAL A 654 2.27 3.56 19.24
C VAL A 654 3.13 4.62 19.90
N ALA A 655 4.34 4.86 19.37
CA ALA A 655 5.29 5.84 19.89
C ALA A 655 6.20 6.39 18.78
N GLU A 656 6.64 7.62 18.95
CA GLU A 656 7.75 8.22 18.19
C GLU A 656 8.92 8.36 19.15
N LEU A 657 10.07 7.84 18.76
CA LEU A 657 11.33 8.12 19.44
C LEU A 657 12.05 9.22 18.67
N PRO A 658 11.99 10.49 19.11
CA PRO A 658 12.74 11.55 18.45
C PRO A 658 14.24 11.25 18.55
N CYS A 659 14.91 11.34 17.42
CA CYS A 659 16.34 11.09 17.28
C CYS A 659 17.03 12.39 16.88
N GLU A 660 18.24 12.61 17.38
CA GLU A 660 19.04 13.78 16.98
C GLU A 660 19.60 13.63 15.56
N TYR A 661 19.62 12.39 15.02
CA TYR A 661 20.27 12.01 13.77
C TYR A 661 19.47 10.91 13.04
N PRO A 662 19.61 10.78 11.71
CA PRO A 662 19.10 9.66 10.92
C PRO A 662 19.47 8.30 11.49
N THR A 663 18.51 7.38 11.56
CA THR A 663 18.69 6.06 12.19
C THR A 663 18.83 4.98 11.14
N PHE A 664 20.03 4.40 11.03
CA PHE A 664 20.35 3.40 10.01
C PHE A 664 20.39 1.97 10.55
N THR A 665 20.44 1.78 11.87
CA THR A 665 20.42 0.44 12.48
C THR A 665 19.59 0.42 13.76
N LEU A 666 18.77 -0.62 13.89
CA LEU A 666 17.88 -0.89 15.01
C LEU A 666 18.04 -2.34 15.46
N ALA A 667 17.95 -2.59 16.76
CA ALA A 667 17.89 -3.94 17.30
C ALA A 667 17.07 -3.98 18.59
N TRP A 668 15.90 -4.62 18.55
CA TRP A 668 15.17 -4.93 19.78
C TRP A 668 15.87 -6.02 20.59
N HIS A 669 15.83 -5.84 21.91
CA HIS A 669 16.32 -6.80 22.86
C HIS A 669 15.46 -8.08 22.81
N PRO A 670 16.07 -9.28 22.86
CA PRO A 670 15.37 -10.55 22.59
C PRO A 670 14.43 -11.03 23.70
N LYS A 671 14.41 -10.36 24.86
CA LYS A 671 13.61 -10.76 26.04
C LYS A 671 12.81 -9.64 26.71
N VAL A 672 13.06 -8.39 26.38
CA VAL A 672 12.40 -7.23 27.02
C VAL A 672 12.12 -6.15 25.99
N HIS A 673 11.21 -5.22 26.29
CA HIS A 673 10.97 -4.04 25.44
C HIS A 673 12.06 -3.00 25.67
N LEU A 674 13.26 -3.30 25.18
CA LEU A 674 14.40 -2.39 25.10
C LEU A 674 14.88 -2.37 23.65
N LEU A 675 14.97 -1.19 23.04
CA LEU A 675 15.40 -0.97 21.68
C LEU A 675 16.77 -0.30 21.69
N ALA A 676 17.74 -0.90 21.01
CA ALA A 676 19.01 -0.26 20.69
C ALA A 676 18.94 0.35 19.29
N TYR A 677 19.49 1.55 19.13
CA TYR A 677 19.53 2.24 17.85
C TYR A 677 20.84 3.01 17.70
N ALA A 678 21.29 3.17 16.46
CA ALA A 678 22.41 4.06 16.12
C ALA A 678 22.18 4.77 14.79
N GLY A 679 22.77 5.95 14.68
CA GLY A 679 22.58 6.85 13.55
C GLY A 679 23.86 7.56 13.11
N ASP A 680 23.79 8.28 12.00
CA ASP A 680 24.93 9.06 11.47
C ASP A 680 24.88 10.51 11.95
N GLU A 681 25.84 10.89 12.80
CA GLU A 681 25.96 12.27 13.28
C GLU A 681 26.27 13.28 12.14
N LYS A 682 26.81 12.83 11.00
CA LYS A 682 27.19 13.69 9.85
C LYS A 682 26.00 14.23 9.08
N ALA A 683 24.87 13.53 9.01
CA ALA A 683 23.76 13.91 8.12
C ALA A 683 23.14 15.28 8.46
N ARG A 684 23.33 15.75 9.70
CA ARG A 684 22.92 17.09 10.15
C ARG A 684 23.77 18.23 9.53
N THR A 685 25.03 17.95 9.19
CA THR A 685 26.01 18.95 8.72
C THR A 685 25.84 19.39 7.26
N PHE A 686 24.97 18.75 6.48
CA PHE A 686 24.66 19.23 5.12
C PHE A 686 23.86 20.56 5.15
N TYR A 687 23.16 20.85 6.24
CA TYR A 687 22.37 22.08 6.42
C TYR A 687 23.09 23.17 7.25
N GLU A 688 24.11 22.82 8.05
CA GLU A 688 24.91 23.76 8.85
C GLU A 688 26.40 23.65 8.49
N ARG A 689 26.90 24.63 7.73
CA ARG A 689 28.23 24.59 7.07
C ARG A 689 29.46 24.82 7.96
N ASP A 690 29.36 24.87 9.29
CA ASP A 690 30.41 25.52 10.12
C ASP A 690 30.94 24.75 11.35
N ARG A 691 30.81 23.42 11.46
CA ARG A 691 31.53 22.67 12.51
C ARG A 691 32.19 21.38 12.03
N VAL A 692 33.52 21.37 12.09
CA VAL A 692 34.37 20.17 11.98
C VAL A 692 34.40 19.51 13.35
N ASP A 693 33.30 18.85 13.74
CA ASP A 693 33.30 17.98 14.92
C ASP A 693 33.77 16.56 14.51
N ARG A 694 34.58 15.94 15.37
CA ARG A 694 35.21 14.62 15.14
C ARG A 694 34.14 13.55 14.96
N GLU A 695 34.40 12.56 14.11
CA GLU A 695 33.55 11.39 13.87
C GLU A 695 33.30 10.63 15.19
N THR A 696 32.17 10.86 15.86
CA THR A 696 31.77 10.10 17.04
C THR A 696 30.50 9.33 16.75
N GLY A 697 30.55 8.00 16.89
CA GLY A 697 29.34 7.19 16.86
C GLY A 697 28.64 7.23 18.22
N SER A 698 27.33 7.07 18.24
CA SER A 698 26.55 6.92 19.47
C SER A 698 25.57 5.76 19.37
N ILE A 699 25.37 5.07 20.50
CA ILE A 699 24.34 4.03 20.65
C ILE A 699 23.29 4.56 21.61
N GLY A 700 22.05 4.66 21.15
CA GLY A 700 20.91 4.98 21.98
C GLY A 700 20.19 3.72 22.47
N LEU A 701 19.68 3.77 23.70
CA LEU A 701 18.77 2.78 24.27
C LEU A 701 17.44 3.42 24.65
N PHE A 702 16.35 2.77 24.28
CA PHE A 702 14.97 3.19 24.57
C PHE A 702 14.13 2.02 25.10
N GLY A 703 13.50 2.11 26.28
CA GLY A 703 12.61 1.05 26.77
C GLY A 703 12.44 0.88 28.27
N VAL A 704 11.75 -0.20 28.68
CA VAL A 704 11.43 -0.51 30.09
C VAL A 704 12.69 -0.89 30.87
N GLY A 705 12.93 -0.24 32.01
CA GLY A 705 14.01 -0.60 32.93
C GLY A 705 15.18 0.38 32.97
N LEU A 706 15.22 1.35 32.05
CA LEU A 706 16.06 2.53 32.19
C LEU A 706 15.60 3.29 33.44
N ASN A 707 16.42 3.30 34.48
CA ASN A 707 16.06 3.85 35.79
C ASN A 707 15.45 5.25 35.64
N LYS A 708 14.32 5.47 36.33
CA LYS A 708 13.80 6.82 36.58
C LYS A 708 14.90 7.60 37.30
N VAL A 709 15.57 8.49 36.59
CA VAL A 709 16.31 9.59 37.21
C VAL A 709 15.31 10.69 37.50
#